data_AF-A0A2M8E7F2-F1
#
_entry.id   AF-A0A2M8E7F2-F1
#
_cell.length_a   1.000
_cell.length_b   1.000
_cell.length_c   1.000
_cell.angle_alpha   90.00
_cell.angle_beta   90.00
_cell.angle_gamma   90.00
#
_symmetry.space_group_name_H-M   'P 1'
#
loop_
_entity.id
_entity.type
_entity.pdbx_description
1 polymer ?
#
loop_
_entity_poly.entity_id
_entity_poly.type
_entity_poly.pdbx_seq_one_letter_code
_entity_poly.pdbx_strand_id
1 'polypeptide(L)'
;TISHLGLIVALLGIGTPLAAVAAVFHIINHAIFKASLFMAAGIIDHECGTRDMRRINGLWKFMPHTAVLAMVAASAMAGVPLLNGFLSKEMFFAEAVTASGQMRLGWWLPATVTLAGVFAVAYSLRFIHDVFFNGEPIDLPKTPHEPPRWMKVPVEILVILCLLVGIFPAQTVEPLLALAAGAVLQGPLPAHDLAIWHGVNPALWMSVVALAGGVAVYTTRRYLFALNDRVLVGLDGRAAFDRVLDLLQRLAATVVRWLDRGSLQTHTLVLVATVWVLGAVGMLGAGAPLAGGLALLPLDGVSLLAGVVLMVSALAATVWHRQRLTALILAGAVGLVVALVFVKFSAPDLALTQLSVEVVTVVLLLLALYFLPDHSPAESGVLRRWRDAGVATLAGGGVAALAWAVMTRPNVGMADWFLQNSVSGGGGRNVVNVILVDFRGFDTFGEITVLAIAALGIFALLERINLQVPYPPSVAPVWDVDQHPLVMVTFARLLLPLALLVSVFIFLRGHNLPGGGFIAGLITAVALIMQYLANGVQWTHQRLPAQTQPLMVAGLLAALLTGVASAGFGRPFLTSAFGHISLPVLGEMEWASVLVFDLGVYLVVVGATLLILINMGLLHHGSHGPDTALQGARKAA
;
A
#
# COMPACT_ATOMS: atom_id res chain seq x y z
N THR A 1 33.09 27.92 -10.97
CA THR A 1 32.03 28.24 -9.98
C THR A 1 32.02 27.20 -8.89
N ILE A 2 31.72 25.92 -9.19
CA ILE A 2 31.72 24.82 -8.20
C ILE A 2 32.97 24.80 -7.32
N SER A 3 34.17 24.89 -7.90
CA SER A 3 35.42 24.93 -7.11
C SER A 3 35.46 26.07 -6.10
N HIS A 4 35.11 27.31 -6.50
CA HIS A 4 35.11 28.47 -5.60
C HIS A 4 34.01 28.42 -4.54
N LEU A 5 32.82 27.89 -4.88
CA LEU A 5 31.79 27.59 -3.89
C LEU A 5 32.29 26.55 -2.88
N GLY A 6 33.05 25.55 -3.34
CA GLY A 6 33.75 24.61 -2.48
C GLY A 6 34.74 25.28 -1.52
N LEU A 7 35.51 26.27 -1.99
CA LEU A 7 36.41 27.06 -1.13
C LEU A 7 35.62 27.87 -0.08
N ILE A 8 34.51 28.48 -0.47
CA ILE A 8 33.63 29.24 0.45
C ILE A 8 33.05 28.32 1.53
N VAL A 9 32.52 27.16 1.14
CA VAL A 9 31.98 26.18 2.09
C VAL A 9 33.09 25.62 2.99
N ALA A 10 34.29 25.40 2.46
CA ALA A 10 35.44 24.97 3.25
C ALA A 10 35.83 26.03 4.30
N LEU A 11 35.89 27.31 3.92
CA LEU A 11 36.14 28.42 4.84
C LEU A 11 35.08 28.48 5.96
N LEU A 12 33.80 28.41 5.61
CA LEU A 12 32.72 28.37 6.61
C LEU A 12 32.82 27.13 7.51
N GLY A 13 33.28 26.00 6.96
CA GLY A 13 33.50 24.75 7.70
C GLY A 13 34.69 24.77 8.66
N ILE A 14 35.65 25.69 8.51
CA ILE A 14 36.74 25.90 9.48
C ILE A 14 36.17 26.36 10.84
N GLY A 15 35.05 27.10 10.82
CA GLY A 15 34.31 27.47 12.03
C GLY A 15 35.00 28.54 12.89
N THR A 16 35.99 29.26 12.38
CA THR A 16 36.61 30.41 13.06
C THR A 16 35.99 31.73 12.62
N PRO A 17 35.95 32.77 13.48
CA PRO A 17 35.43 34.08 13.10
C PRO A 17 36.14 34.71 11.89
N LEU A 18 37.46 34.58 11.81
CA LEU A 18 38.26 35.09 10.69
C LEU A 18 38.00 34.31 9.39
N ALA A 19 37.80 32.99 9.45
CA ALA A 19 37.41 32.20 8.28
C ALA A 19 36.03 32.58 7.73
N ALA A 20 35.07 32.95 8.60
CA ALA A 20 33.80 33.49 8.15
C ALA A 20 33.95 34.84 7.44
N VAL A 21 34.79 35.75 7.96
CA VAL A 21 35.13 37.01 7.28
C VAL A 21 35.77 36.73 5.91
N ALA A 22 36.74 35.82 5.86
CA ALA A 22 37.38 35.41 4.61
C ALA A 22 36.40 34.77 3.61
N ALA A 23 35.41 33.97 4.09
CA ALA A 23 34.37 33.39 3.26
C ALA A 23 33.48 34.46 2.62
N VAL A 24 32.99 35.41 3.41
CA VAL A 24 32.16 36.53 2.93
C VAL A 24 32.95 37.38 1.93
N PHE A 25 34.21 37.67 2.23
CA PHE A 25 35.08 38.39 1.31
C PHE A 25 35.29 37.62 0.00
N HIS A 26 35.50 36.31 0.05
CA HIS A 26 35.62 35.49 -1.16
C HIS A 26 34.29 35.38 -1.94
N ILE A 27 33.12 35.41 -1.29
CA ILE A 27 31.81 35.47 -1.97
C ILE A 27 31.71 36.75 -2.81
N ILE A 28 32.02 37.91 -2.21
CA ILE A 28 31.98 39.21 -2.90
C ILE A 28 32.93 39.19 -4.09
N ASN A 29 34.18 38.76 -3.88
CA ASN A 29 35.17 38.70 -4.94
C ASN A 29 34.76 37.73 -6.05
N HIS A 30 34.27 36.54 -5.69
CA HIS A 30 33.79 35.53 -6.63
C HIS A 30 32.67 36.08 -7.52
N ALA A 31 31.70 36.78 -6.93
CA ALA A 31 30.62 37.38 -7.69
C ALA A 31 31.15 38.37 -8.74
N ILE A 32 32.08 39.25 -8.36
CA ILE A 32 32.63 40.29 -9.25
C ILE A 32 33.40 39.66 -10.42
N PHE A 33 34.44 38.85 -10.15
CA PHE A 33 35.27 38.31 -11.24
C PHE A 33 34.52 37.26 -12.06
N LYS A 34 33.60 36.49 -11.46
CA LYS A 34 32.89 35.42 -12.19
C LYS A 34 31.79 35.98 -13.08
N ALA A 35 31.05 37.00 -12.65
CA ALA A 35 30.10 37.70 -13.51
C ALA A 35 30.82 38.34 -14.71
N SER A 36 31.97 38.99 -14.48
CA SER A 36 32.80 39.54 -15.55
C SER A 36 33.23 38.47 -16.57
N LEU A 37 33.70 37.31 -16.11
CA LEU A 37 34.09 36.19 -16.98
C LEU A 37 32.92 35.58 -17.76
N PHE A 38 31.73 35.48 -17.17
CA PHE A 38 30.54 35.00 -17.89
C PHE A 38 30.12 35.95 -19.00
N MET A 39 30.17 37.26 -18.73
CA MET A 39 29.87 38.28 -19.74
C MET A 39 30.94 38.30 -20.85
N ALA A 40 32.23 38.20 -20.50
CA ALA A 40 33.31 38.09 -21.47
C ALA A 40 33.17 36.83 -22.36
N ALA A 41 32.81 35.68 -21.78
CA ALA A 41 32.52 34.47 -22.55
C ALA A 41 31.29 34.63 -23.46
N GLY A 42 30.27 35.38 -23.02
CA GLY A 42 29.10 35.72 -23.83
C GLY A 42 29.42 36.67 -24.99
N ILE A 43 30.31 37.64 -24.79
CA ILE A 43 30.86 38.49 -25.87
C ILE A 43 31.57 37.62 -26.90
N ILE A 44 32.50 36.77 -26.47
CA ILE A 44 33.26 35.89 -27.37
C ILE A 44 32.33 34.99 -28.17
N ASP A 45 31.31 34.40 -27.53
CA ASP A 45 30.28 33.59 -28.20
C ASP A 45 29.51 34.38 -29.26
N HIS A 46 29.07 35.60 -28.92
CA HIS A 46 28.33 36.46 -29.82
C HIS A 46 29.15 36.87 -31.06
N GLU A 47 30.41 37.23 -30.85
CA GLU A 47 31.32 37.74 -31.90
C GLU A 47 31.95 36.62 -32.74
N CYS A 48 32.15 35.42 -32.17
CA CYS A 48 32.73 34.28 -32.90
C CYS A 48 31.68 33.32 -33.46
N GLY A 49 30.46 33.29 -32.88
CA GLY A 49 29.40 32.34 -33.21
C GLY A 49 29.59 30.94 -32.64
N THR A 50 30.56 30.74 -31.74
CA THR A 50 30.81 29.48 -31.04
C THR A 50 31.53 29.71 -29.71
N ARG A 51 31.35 28.76 -28.78
CA ARG A 51 32.02 28.71 -27.47
C ARG A 51 33.10 27.64 -27.40
N ASP A 52 33.36 26.94 -28.49
CA ASP A 52 34.28 25.82 -28.52
C ASP A 52 35.74 26.31 -28.48
N MET A 53 36.36 26.21 -27.30
CA MET A 53 37.77 26.58 -27.05
C MET A 53 38.79 25.88 -27.94
N ARG A 54 38.41 24.84 -28.70
CA ARG A 54 39.27 24.22 -29.71
C ARG A 54 39.36 25.02 -30.99
N ARG A 55 38.37 25.90 -31.24
CA ARG A 55 38.23 26.74 -32.45
C ARG A 55 38.57 28.21 -32.18
N ILE A 56 38.16 28.74 -31.03
CA ILE A 56 38.46 30.12 -30.63
C ILE A 56 39.90 30.24 -30.14
N ASN A 57 40.78 30.73 -31.01
CA ASN A 57 42.20 30.97 -30.72
C ASN A 57 42.62 32.34 -31.25
N GLY A 58 43.69 32.93 -30.72
CA GLY A 58 44.30 34.13 -31.31
C GLY A 58 43.45 35.40 -31.29
N LEU A 59 42.40 35.47 -30.45
CA LEU A 59 41.42 36.55 -30.47
C LEU A 59 42.00 37.92 -30.07
N TRP A 60 43.20 37.98 -29.49
CA TRP A 60 43.88 39.24 -29.17
C TRP A 60 44.00 40.18 -30.38
N LYS A 61 44.22 39.63 -31.58
CA LYS A 61 44.36 40.40 -32.82
C LYS A 61 43.06 41.11 -33.24
N PHE A 62 41.91 40.57 -32.84
CA PHE A 62 40.58 41.01 -33.29
C PHE A 62 39.84 41.84 -32.24
N MET A 63 40.03 41.51 -30.96
CA MET A 63 39.32 42.13 -29.84
C MET A 63 40.24 42.40 -28.63
N PRO A 64 41.26 43.28 -28.78
CA PRO A 64 42.26 43.52 -27.74
C PRO A 64 41.70 44.11 -26.44
N HIS A 65 40.66 44.95 -26.49
CA HIS A 65 40.03 45.49 -25.27
C HIS A 65 39.29 44.39 -24.52
N THR A 66 38.51 43.58 -25.25
CA THR A 66 37.80 42.44 -24.64
C THR A 66 38.78 41.44 -24.05
N ALA A 67 39.92 41.21 -24.73
CA ALA A 67 40.99 40.36 -24.24
C ALA A 67 41.60 40.88 -22.92
N VAL A 68 41.93 42.18 -22.84
CA VAL A 68 42.44 42.79 -21.60
C VAL A 68 41.45 42.63 -20.45
N LEU A 69 40.17 42.94 -20.67
CA LEU A 69 39.13 42.81 -19.64
C LEU A 69 39.00 41.37 -19.14
N ALA A 70 38.94 40.41 -20.07
CA ALA A 70 38.85 38.99 -19.76
C ALA A 70 40.09 38.48 -19.03
N MET A 71 41.28 38.95 -19.41
CA MET A 71 42.55 38.60 -18.78
C MET A 71 42.65 39.12 -17.36
N VAL A 72 42.23 40.37 -17.10
CA VAL A 72 42.22 40.92 -15.73
C VAL A 72 41.24 40.13 -14.85
N ALA A 73 40.02 39.86 -15.35
CA ALA A 73 39.05 39.05 -14.60
C ALA A 73 39.53 37.60 -14.36
N ALA A 74 40.20 36.99 -15.34
CA ALA A 74 40.78 35.64 -15.19
C ALA A 74 41.98 35.63 -14.23
N SER A 75 42.78 36.70 -14.22
CA SER A 75 43.90 36.90 -13.29
C SER A 75 43.41 37.13 -11.87
N ALA A 76 42.27 37.83 -11.70
CA ALA A 76 41.59 37.94 -10.42
C ALA A 76 41.15 36.55 -9.94
N MET A 77 40.50 35.75 -10.79
CA MET A 77 40.15 34.36 -10.47
C MET A 77 41.38 33.47 -10.16
N ALA A 78 42.52 33.70 -10.83
CA ALA A 78 43.78 33.01 -10.58
C ALA A 78 44.42 33.41 -9.25
N GLY A 79 44.15 34.63 -8.76
CA GLY A 79 44.78 35.17 -7.56
C GLY A 79 46.14 35.80 -7.86
N VAL A 80 46.25 36.58 -8.95
CA VAL A 80 47.45 37.37 -9.24
C VAL A 80 47.51 38.58 -8.29
N PRO A 81 48.70 38.93 -7.74
CA PRO A 81 48.86 40.09 -6.85
C PRO A 81 48.22 41.37 -7.39
N LEU A 82 47.76 42.24 -6.50
CA LEU A 82 47.03 43.50 -6.78
C LEU A 82 45.60 43.34 -7.32
N LEU A 83 45.11 42.11 -7.50
CA LEU A 83 43.70 41.86 -7.83
C LEU A 83 42.95 41.31 -6.62
N ASN A 84 41.65 41.59 -6.55
CA ASN A 84 40.79 41.19 -5.44
C ASN A 84 40.86 39.69 -5.08
N GLY A 85 41.00 38.81 -6.07
CA GLY A 85 41.08 37.38 -5.85
C GLY A 85 42.39 36.91 -5.20
N PHE A 86 43.47 37.70 -5.23
CA PHE A 86 44.69 37.41 -4.47
C PHE A 86 44.44 37.56 -2.98
N LEU A 87 43.89 38.72 -2.56
CA LEU A 87 43.60 39.00 -1.14
C LEU A 87 42.70 37.92 -0.52
N SER A 88 41.61 37.54 -1.21
CA SER A 88 40.71 36.52 -0.66
C SER A 88 41.30 35.11 -0.63
N LYS A 89 42.24 34.77 -1.53
CA LYS A 89 42.94 33.48 -1.47
C LYS A 89 44.03 33.47 -0.41
N GLU A 90 44.74 34.57 -0.23
CA GLU A 90 45.75 34.69 0.82
C GLU A 90 45.11 34.60 2.21
N MET A 91 43.97 35.28 2.42
CA MET A 91 43.17 35.11 3.64
C MET A 91 42.73 33.65 3.83
N PHE A 92 42.34 32.95 2.76
CA PHE A 92 41.99 31.54 2.87
C PHE A 92 43.21 30.67 3.23
N PHE A 93 44.34 30.87 2.59
CA PHE A 93 45.56 30.13 2.94
C PHE A 93 46.00 30.41 4.37
N ALA A 94 45.90 31.65 4.84
CA ALA A 94 46.18 32.02 6.23
C ALA A 94 45.25 31.28 7.21
N GLU A 95 43.95 31.27 6.97
CA GLU A 95 42.98 30.57 7.82
C GLU A 95 43.16 29.04 7.78
N ALA A 96 43.49 28.47 6.62
CA ALA A 96 43.81 27.05 6.50
C ALA A 96 45.08 26.69 7.31
N VAL A 97 46.10 27.54 7.30
CA VAL A 97 47.33 27.34 8.10
C VAL A 97 47.04 27.49 9.59
N THR A 98 46.25 28.48 10.01
CA THR A 98 45.84 28.63 11.41
C THR A 98 45.06 27.42 11.89
N ALA A 99 44.11 26.93 11.09
CA ALA A 99 43.33 25.72 11.39
C ALA A 99 44.21 24.46 11.46
N SER A 100 45.32 24.41 10.71
CA SER A 100 46.23 23.26 10.71
C SER A 100 46.79 22.93 12.10
N GLY A 101 47.02 23.94 12.94
CA GLY A 101 47.53 23.75 14.31
C GLY A 101 46.54 23.06 15.25
N GLN A 102 45.25 23.03 14.90
CA GLN A 102 44.17 22.49 15.73
C GLN A 102 43.65 21.13 15.24
N MET A 103 44.02 20.71 14.02
CA MET A 103 43.53 19.47 13.40
C MET A 103 44.53 18.32 13.54
N ARG A 104 44.03 17.09 13.76
CA ARG A 104 44.87 15.86 13.84
C ARG A 104 45.66 15.56 12.55
N LEU A 105 45.16 16.01 11.40
CA LEU A 105 45.81 15.95 10.09
C LEU A 105 46.11 17.37 9.59
N GLY A 106 46.75 18.18 10.44
CA GLY A 106 46.90 19.64 10.31
C GLY A 106 47.15 20.15 8.89
N TRP A 107 48.19 19.63 8.21
CA TRP A 107 48.61 20.14 6.91
C TRP A 107 47.77 19.66 5.72
N TRP A 108 46.81 18.76 5.92
CA TRP A 108 45.96 18.26 4.84
C TRP A 108 45.08 19.37 4.24
N LEU A 109 44.50 20.22 5.09
CA LEU A 109 43.64 21.31 4.64
C LEU A 109 44.46 22.37 3.85
N PRO A 110 45.57 22.93 4.38
CA PRO A 110 46.47 23.78 3.59
C PRO A 110 46.88 23.15 2.25
N ALA A 111 47.33 21.89 2.26
CA ALA A 111 47.80 21.22 1.04
C ALA A 111 46.70 21.07 -0.02
N THR A 112 45.49 20.67 0.38
CA THR A 112 44.35 20.49 -0.56
C THR A 112 43.84 21.82 -1.09
N VAL A 113 43.84 22.87 -0.26
CA VAL A 113 43.44 24.23 -0.67
C VAL A 113 44.51 24.86 -1.59
N THR A 114 45.80 24.66 -1.32
CA THR A 114 46.88 25.04 -2.25
C THR A 114 46.75 24.31 -3.58
N LEU A 115 46.45 23.00 -3.57
CA LEU A 115 46.21 22.22 -4.79
C LEU A 115 44.99 22.74 -5.57
N ALA A 116 43.91 23.11 -4.88
CA ALA A 116 42.77 23.77 -5.52
C ALA A 116 43.18 25.12 -6.14
N GLY A 117 44.06 25.87 -5.46
CA GLY A 117 44.69 27.08 -5.98
C GLY A 117 45.51 26.84 -7.26
N VAL A 118 46.34 25.79 -7.27
CA VAL A 118 47.10 25.33 -8.45
C VAL A 118 46.18 25.09 -9.63
N PHE A 119 45.11 24.33 -9.44
CA PHE A 119 44.13 24.08 -10.51
C PHE A 119 43.39 25.35 -10.94
N ALA A 120 43.11 26.26 -10.00
CA ALA A 120 42.49 27.54 -10.30
C ALA A 120 43.36 28.41 -11.22
N VAL A 121 44.66 28.48 -10.94
CA VAL A 121 45.61 29.14 -11.82
C VAL A 121 45.69 28.43 -13.17
N ALA A 122 45.77 27.09 -13.18
CA ALA A 122 45.89 26.33 -14.42
C ALA A 122 44.69 26.52 -15.37
N TYR A 123 43.44 26.49 -14.88
CA TYR A 123 42.28 26.73 -15.75
C TYR A 123 42.12 28.21 -16.13
N SER A 124 42.54 29.16 -15.28
CA SER A 124 42.55 30.59 -15.63
C SER A 124 43.56 30.87 -16.73
N LEU A 125 44.77 30.33 -16.60
CA LEU A 125 45.83 30.46 -17.59
C LEU A 125 45.44 29.79 -18.90
N ARG A 126 44.79 28.63 -18.84
CA ARG A 126 44.21 27.97 -20.02
C ARG A 126 43.22 28.86 -20.74
N PHE A 127 42.30 29.48 -20.02
CA PHE A 127 41.35 30.42 -20.62
C PHE A 127 42.07 31.59 -21.30
N ILE A 128 43.06 32.19 -20.64
CA ILE A 128 43.82 33.32 -21.22
C ILE A 128 44.60 32.89 -22.47
N HIS A 129 45.42 31.85 -22.35
CA HIS A 129 46.31 31.43 -23.42
C HIS A 129 45.54 30.83 -24.60
N ASP A 130 44.67 29.86 -24.36
CA ASP A 130 43.98 29.13 -25.44
C ASP A 130 43.08 30.07 -26.25
N VAL A 131 42.36 30.98 -25.60
CA VAL A 131 41.42 31.89 -26.30
C VAL A 131 42.14 33.02 -27.03
N PHE A 132 43.12 33.66 -26.40
CA PHE A 132 43.68 34.92 -26.92
C PHE A 132 45.01 34.77 -27.67
N PHE A 133 45.81 33.75 -27.39
CA PHE A 133 47.20 33.66 -27.87
C PHE A 133 47.55 32.35 -28.63
N ASN A 134 46.76 31.29 -28.50
CA ASN A 134 47.11 29.94 -28.98
C ASN A 134 46.89 29.71 -30.49
N GLY A 135 47.64 30.40 -31.35
CA GLY A 135 47.53 30.25 -32.81
C GLY A 135 46.46 31.17 -33.42
N GLU A 136 45.82 30.74 -34.50
CA GLU A 136 44.80 31.53 -35.22
C GLU A 136 43.41 30.91 -35.09
N PRO A 137 42.33 31.72 -35.19
CA PRO A 137 40.98 31.18 -35.13
C PRO A 137 40.72 30.13 -36.21
N ILE A 138 40.08 29.02 -35.85
CA ILE A 138 39.86 27.89 -36.76
C ILE A 138 38.38 27.81 -37.12
N ASP A 139 38.08 28.07 -38.40
CA ASP A 139 36.74 27.93 -38.98
C ASP A 139 35.66 28.60 -38.12
N LEU A 140 35.80 29.88 -37.80
CA LEU A 140 34.79 30.56 -36.98
C LEU A 140 33.55 30.92 -37.81
N PRO A 141 32.33 30.68 -37.30
CA PRO A 141 31.09 31.09 -37.98
C PRO A 141 30.97 32.59 -38.26
N LYS A 142 31.66 33.43 -37.49
CA LYS A 142 31.72 34.88 -37.65
C LYS A 142 33.17 35.36 -37.59
N THR A 143 33.48 36.40 -38.37
CA THR A 143 34.75 37.12 -38.25
C THR A 143 34.74 37.93 -36.96
N PRO A 144 35.62 37.64 -35.98
CA PRO A 144 35.58 38.32 -34.70
C PRO A 144 35.94 39.80 -34.84
N HIS A 145 35.26 40.66 -34.08
CA HIS A 145 35.63 42.06 -33.94
C HIS A 145 35.33 42.55 -32.51
N GLU A 146 35.79 43.76 -32.19
CA GLU A 146 35.42 44.41 -30.93
C GLU A 146 33.90 44.60 -30.86
N PRO A 147 33.23 44.19 -29.77
CA PRO A 147 31.80 44.36 -29.62
C PRO A 147 31.42 45.83 -29.41
N PRO A 148 30.14 46.21 -29.60
CA PRO A 148 29.63 47.54 -29.29
C PRO A 148 29.92 47.95 -27.83
N ARG A 149 30.15 49.26 -27.61
CA ARG A 149 30.54 49.81 -26.31
C ARG A 149 29.65 49.34 -25.14
N TRP A 150 28.33 49.37 -25.32
CA TRP A 150 27.38 49.00 -24.28
C TRP A 150 27.40 47.53 -23.88
N MET A 151 27.96 46.65 -24.72
CA MET A 151 28.20 45.26 -24.36
C MET A 151 29.42 45.11 -23.43
N LYS A 152 30.39 46.02 -23.52
CA LYS A 152 31.63 46.01 -22.72
C LYS A 152 31.52 46.73 -21.39
N VAL A 153 30.73 47.81 -21.32
CA VAL A 153 30.60 48.65 -20.11
C VAL A 153 30.34 47.84 -18.83
N PRO A 154 29.43 46.84 -18.80
CA PRO A 154 29.24 46.01 -17.59
C PRO A 154 30.51 45.23 -17.20
N VAL A 155 31.27 44.72 -18.17
CA VAL A 155 32.54 44.01 -17.94
C VAL A 155 33.60 44.96 -17.43
N GLU A 156 33.71 46.15 -18.03
CA GLU A 156 34.62 47.23 -17.61
C GLU A 156 34.39 47.61 -16.14
N ILE A 157 33.13 47.84 -15.74
CA ILE A 157 32.77 48.17 -14.36
C ILE A 157 33.24 47.07 -13.40
N LEU A 158 32.98 45.80 -13.69
CA LEU A 158 33.38 44.70 -12.82
C LEU A 158 34.90 44.48 -12.78
N VAL A 159 35.59 44.68 -13.90
CA VAL A 159 37.06 44.60 -13.95
C VAL A 159 37.70 45.74 -13.16
N ILE A 160 37.16 46.96 -13.28
CA ILE A 160 37.57 48.10 -12.46
C ILE A 160 37.35 47.77 -10.98
N LEU A 161 36.22 47.16 -10.61
CA LEU A 161 35.98 46.71 -9.24
C LEU A 161 37.00 45.63 -8.80
N CYS A 162 37.41 44.70 -9.66
CA CYS A 162 38.46 43.72 -9.33
C CYS A 162 39.79 44.41 -8.98
N LEU A 163 40.14 45.49 -9.68
CA LEU A 163 41.33 46.30 -9.44
C LEU A 163 41.18 47.17 -8.20
N LEU A 164 40.07 47.89 -8.06
CA LEU A 164 39.80 48.76 -6.92
C LEU A 164 39.80 47.98 -5.60
N VAL A 165 39.17 46.81 -5.57
CA VAL A 165 39.17 45.95 -4.38
C VAL A 165 40.55 45.33 -4.13
N GLY A 166 41.35 45.07 -5.17
CA GLY A 166 42.70 44.55 -5.03
C GLY A 166 43.74 45.58 -4.56
N ILE A 167 43.57 46.85 -4.94
CA ILE A 167 44.52 47.94 -4.67
C ILE A 167 44.09 48.79 -3.46
N PHE A 168 42.79 49.00 -3.27
CA PHE A 168 42.23 49.83 -2.19
C PHE A 168 41.15 49.07 -1.41
N PRO A 169 41.45 47.89 -0.83
CA PRO A 169 40.43 47.03 -0.20
C PRO A 169 39.72 47.71 0.98
N ALA A 170 40.45 48.48 1.80
CA ALA A 170 39.93 49.20 2.95
C ALA A 170 38.88 50.25 2.57
N GLN A 171 39.12 51.00 1.50
CA GLN A 171 38.22 52.07 1.06
C GLN A 171 37.05 51.54 0.24
N THR A 172 37.14 50.33 -0.31
CA THR A 172 36.18 49.83 -1.30
C THR A 172 35.23 48.78 -0.74
N VAL A 173 35.75 47.71 -0.14
CA VAL A 173 34.96 46.55 0.31
C VAL A 173 34.84 46.45 1.83
N GLU A 174 35.76 47.00 2.61
CA GLU A 174 35.75 46.87 4.07
C GLU A 174 34.42 47.26 4.73
N PRO A 175 33.74 48.39 4.39
CA PRO A 175 32.47 48.73 5.03
C PRO A 175 31.36 47.72 4.74
N LEU A 176 31.32 47.22 3.50
CA LEU A 176 30.35 46.21 3.06
C LEU A 176 30.66 44.84 3.70
N LEU A 177 31.95 44.48 3.75
CA LEU A 177 32.43 43.25 4.38
C LEU A 177 32.13 43.26 5.87
N ALA A 178 32.38 44.38 6.57
CA ALA A 178 32.11 44.53 7.99
C ALA A 178 30.62 44.33 8.30
N LEU A 179 29.74 44.94 7.51
CA LEU A 179 28.30 44.77 7.66
C LEU A 179 27.86 43.31 7.40
N ALA A 180 28.33 42.71 6.31
CA ALA A 180 27.95 41.36 5.92
C ALA A 180 28.53 40.29 6.88
N ALA A 181 29.82 40.38 7.23
CA ALA A 181 30.47 39.45 8.13
C ALA A 181 29.99 39.63 9.57
N GLY A 182 29.69 40.86 10.02
CA GLY A 182 29.09 41.11 11.33
C GLY A 182 27.70 40.47 11.46
N ALA A 183 26.90 40.49 10.38
CA ALA A 183 25.61 39.80 10.35
C ALA A 183 25.76 38.27 10.40
N VAL A 184 26.77 37.71 9.73
CA VAL A 184 27.06 36.26 9.76
C VAL A 184 27.57 35.82 11.14
N LEU A 185 28.42 36.62 11.79
CA LEU A 185 29.01 36.30 13.09
C LEU A 185 28.08 36.59 14.28
N GLN A 186 27.03 37.40 14.09
CA GLN A 186 26.14 37.88 15.16
C GLN A 186 26.92 38.47 16.36
N GLY A 187 28.05 39.14 16.09
CA GLY A 187 28.96 39.62 17.12
C GLY A 187 29.97 40.64 16.59
N PRO A 188 30.84 41.18 17.46
CA PRO A 188 31.88 42.11 17.04
C PRO A 188 32.83 41.42 16.05
N LEU A 189 33.23 42.15 15.02
CA LEU A 189 34.20 41.65 14.05
C LEU A 189 35.55 41.42 14.74
N PRO A 190 36.21 40.27 14.50
CA PRO A 190 37.58 40.08 14.95
C PRO A 190 38.48 41.15 14.30
N ALA A 191 39.56 41.53 14.99
CA ALA A 191 40.57 42.38 14.39
C ALA A 191 41.12 41.69 13.12
N HIS A 192 40.87 42.29 11.96
CA HIS A 192 41.32 41.81 10.66
C HIS A 192 41.90 43.01 9.90
N ASP A 193 43.00 42.78 9.19
CA ASP A 193 43.63 43.80 8.38
C ASP A 193 43.57 43.36 6.91
N LEU A 194 42.93 44.18 6.08
CA LEU A 194 42.87 44.01 4.63
C LEU A 194 44.11 44.63 3.97
N ALA A 195 45.29 44.40 4.54
CA ALA A 195 46.53 44.83 3.93
C ALA A 195 46.74 44.13 2.58
N ILE A 196 47.36 44.85 1.63
CA ILE A 196 47.74 44.26 0.32
C ILE A 196 48.95 43.33 0.48
N TRP A 197 49.66 43.46 1.60
CA TRP A 197 50.89 42.76 1.90
C TRP A 197 51.02 42.51 3.41
N HIS A 198 51.02 41.25 3.81
CA HIS A 198 51.16 40.83 5.22
C HIS A 198 52.57 40.30 5.55
N GLY A 199 53.57 40.59 4.70
CA GLY A 199 54.95 40.11 4.87
C GLY A 199 55.18 38.69 4.33
N VAL A 200 56.40 38.17 4.52
CA VAL A 200 56.74 36.79 4.11
C VAL A 200 56.17 35.80 5.12
N ASN A 201 55.03 35.21 4.78
CA ASN A 201 54.30 34.26 5.63
C ASN A 201 54.02 32.93 4.89
N PRO A 202 53.54 31.87 5.58
CA PRO A 202 53.21 30.59 4.93
C PRO A 202 52.13 30.70 3.84
N ALA A 203 51.15 31.60 4.02
CA ALA A 203 50.08 31.82 3.05
C ALA A 203 50.62 32.40 1.72
N LEU A 204 51.60 33.29 1.78
CA LEU A 204 52.30 33.83 0.61
C LEU A 204 53.07 32.74 -0.13
N TRP A 205 53.78 31.86 0.58
CA TRP A 205 54.45 30.70 -0.02
C TRP A 205 53.45 29.76 -0.71
N MET A 206 52.30 29.52 -0.10
CA MET A 206 51.21 28.74 -0.72
C MET A 206 50.68 29.43 -1.99
N SER A 207 50.56 30.75 -2.01
CA SER A 207 50.21 31.53 -3.21
C SER A 207 51.26 31.40 -4.31
N VAL A 208 52.55 31.48 -3.97
CA VAL A 208 53.66 31.27 -4.92
C VAL A 208 53.63 29.85 -5.48
N VAL A 209 53.43 28.84 -4.63
CA VAL A 209 53.28 27.44 -5.05
C VAL A 209 52.04 27.25 -5.93
N ALA A 210 50.92 27.90 -5.60
CA ALA A 210 49.71 27.85 -6.43
C ALA A 210 49.95 28.45 -7.82
N LEU A 211 50.66 29.58 -7.91
CA LEU A 211 50.97 30.25 -9.17
C LEU A 211 51.95 29.42 -10.01
N ALA A 212 53.09 29.04 -9.44
CA ALA A 212 54.12 28.25 -10.12
C ALA A 212 53.62 26.85 -10.49
N GLY A 213 52.92 26.19 -9.57
CA GLY A 213 52.30 24.89 -9.79
C GLY A 213 51.21 24.95 -10.87
N GLY A 214 50.40 26.00 -10.89
CA GLY A 214 49.37 26.18 -11.93
C GLY A 214 49.96 26.36 -13.33
N VAL A 215 51.05 27.14 -13.44
CA VAL A 215 51.82 27.25 -14.69
C VAL A 215 52.40 25.89 -15.09
N ALA A 216 52.99 25.14 -14.17
CA ALA A 216 53.55 23.82 -14.43
C ALA A 216 52.48 22.79 -14.88
N VAL A 217 51.31 22.79 -14.23
CA VAL A 217 50.16 21.96 -14.63
C VAL A 217 49.68 22.34 -16.03
N TYR A 218 49.64 23.63 -16.35
CA TYR A 218 49.23 24.10 -17.67
C TYR A 218 50.23 23.71 -18.77
N THR A 219 51.54 23.83 -18.55
CA THR A 219 52.56 23.46 -19.54
C THR A 219 52.64 21.95 -19.76
N THR A 220 52.38 21.16 -18.71
CA THR A 220 52.36 19.68 -18.78
C THR A 220 50.98 19.08 -19.10
N ARG A 221 49.97 19.93 -19.40
CA ARG A 221 48.56 19.52 -19.58
C ARG A 221 48.33 18.38 -20.57
N ARG A 222 49.17 18.25 -21.62
CA ARG A 222 49.05 17.18 -22.61
C ARG A 222 49.20 15.79 -21.96
N TYR A 223 50.14 15.64 -21.04
CA TYR A 223 50.35 14.39 -20.31
C TYR A 223 49.24 14.14 -19.30
N LEU A 224 48.76 15.20 -18.64
CA LEU A 224 47.67 15.11 -17.67
C LEU A 224 46.34 14.73 -18.33
N PHE A 225 46.03 15.25 -19.53
CA PHE A 225 44.86 14.80 -20.30
C PHE A 225 45.00 13.33 -20.73
N ALA A 226 46.17 12.90 -21.20
CA ALA A 226 46.40 11.50 -21.53
C ALA A 226 46.27 10.56 -20.30
N LEU A 227 46.65 11.04 -19.10
CA LEU A 227 46.44 10.30 -17.85
C LEU A 227 44.96 10.27 -17.46
N ASN A 228 44.26 11.40 -17.55
CA ASN A 228 42.82 11.49 -17.29
C ASN A 228 42.03 10.53 -18.18
N ASP A 229 42.36 10.48 -19.48
CA ASP A 229 41.74 9.60 -20.47
C ASP A 229 42.07 8.10 -20.25
N ARG A 230 43.01 7.78 -19.35
CA ARG A 230 43.30 6.39 -18.95
C ARG A 230 42.73 6.02 -17.59
N VAL A 231 42.72 6.97 -16.64
CA VAL A 231 42.47 6.68 -15.21
C VAL A 231 41.09 7.14 -14.75
N LEU A 232 40.61 8.29 -15.24
CA LEU A 232 39.40 8.95 -14.72
C LEU A 232 38.19 8.77 -15.65
N VAL A 233 38.34 7.98 -16.71
CA VAL A 233 37.24 7.62 -17.62
C VAL A 233 36.16 6.87 -16.84
N GLY A 234 34.96 7.45 -16.77
CA GLY A 234 33.78 6.85 -16.12
C GLY A 234 33.36 7.48 -14.80
N LEU A 235 34.14 8.41 -14.23
CA LEU A 235 33.74 9.21 -13.08
C LEU A 235 32.91 10.42 -13.54
N ASP A 236 31.67 10.17 -13.97
CA ASP A 236 30.69 11.19 -14.30
C ASP A 236 29.62 11.29 -13.20
N GLY A 237 29.49 12.48 -12.60
CA GLY A 237 28.50 12.76 -11.57
C GLY A 237 27.06 12.60 -12.07
N ARG A 238 26.80 12.90 -13.35
CA ARG A 238 25.49 12.66 -13.97
C ARG A 238 25.20 11.16 -14.05
N ALA A 239 26.16 10.37 -14.55
CA ALA A 239 26.01 8.92 -14.60
C ALA A 239 25.81 8.28 -13.22
N ALA A 240 26.38 8.85 -12.15
CA ALA A 240 26.12 8.40 -10.79
C ALA A 240 24.69 8.72 -10.33
N PHE A 241 24.20 9.93 -10.62
CA PHE A 241 22.81 10.33 -10.33
C PHE A 241 21.80 9.46 -11.08
N ASP A 242 21.99 9.25 -12.38
CA ASP A 242 21.12 8.43 -13.22
C ASP A 242 21.09 6.97 -12.72
N ARG A 243 22.24 6.43 -12.29
CA ARG A 243 22.31 5.09 -11.67
C ARG A 243 21.50 4.98 -10.38
N VAL A 244 21.49 6.00 -9.53
CA VAL A 244 20.69 6.01 -8.30
C VAL A 244 19.20 6.04 -8.63
N LEU A 245 18.80 6.86 -9.60
CA LEU A 245 17.41 6.94 -10.03
C LEU A 245 16.92 5.60 -10.62
N ASP A 246 17.73 4.97 -11.47
CA ASP A 246 17.45 3.65 -12.03
C ASP A 246 17.32 2.58 -10.95
N LEU A 247 18.20 2.60 -9.94
CA LEU A 247 18.15 1.67 -8.81
C LEU A 247 16.82 1.82 -8.04
N LEU A 248 16.41 3.05 -7.76
CA LEU A 248 15.16 3.33 -7.06
C LEU A 248 13.95 2.82 -7.86
N GLN A 249 13.92 3.06 -9.17
CA GLN A 249 12.85 2.58 -10.03
C GLN A 249 12.81 1.04 -10.09
N ARG A 250 13.97 0.39 -10.22
CA ARG A 250 14.07 -1.08 -10.21
C ARG A 250 13.61 -1.67 -8.89
N LEU A 251 13.96 -1.04 -7.77
CA LEU A 251 13.53 -1.45 -6.45
C LEU A 251 12.01 -1.32 -6.31
N ALA A 252 11.43 -0.18 -6.70
CA ALA A 252 9.99 0.03 -6.68
C ALA A 252 9.25 -1.01 -7.53
N ALA A 253 9.69 -1.22 -8.77
CA ALA A 253 9.09 -2.22 -9.66
C ALA A 253 9.21 -3.64 -9.09
N THR A 254 10.29 -3.95 -8.38
CA THR A 254 10.49 -5.26 -7.75
C THR A 254 9.55 -5.46 -6.56
N VAL A 255 9.37 -4.44 -5.73
CA VAL A 255 8.40 -4.48 -4.61
C VAL A 255 6.97 -4.66 -5.12
N VAL A 256 6.57 -3.89 -6.13
CA VAL A 256 5.22 -4.00 -6.73
C VAL A 256 5.00 -5.39 -7.31
N ARG A 257 5.92 -5.90 -8.12
CA ARG A 257 5.81 -7.27 -8.68
C ARG A 257 5.86 -8.36 -7.61
N TRP A 258 6.47 -8.09 -6.45
CA TRP A 258 6.49 -9.05 -5.36
C TRP A 258 5.14 -9.12 -4.65
N LEU A 259 4.49 -7.97 -4.41
CA LEU A 259 3.17 -7.87 -3.79
C LEU A 259 2.05 -8.30 -4.75
N ASP A 260 2.00 -7.71 -5.95
CA ASP A 260 0.93 -7.90 -6.92
C ASP A 260 1.32 -8.97 -7.96
N ARG A 261 1.37 -10.22 -7.51
CA ARG A 261 1.60 -11.39 -8.38
C ARG A 261 0.32 -11.92 -9.04
N GLY A 262 -0.82 -11.26 -8.85
CA GLY A 262 -2.13 -11.79 -9.27
C GLY A 262 -2.53 -13.11 -8.59
N SER A 263 -1.87 -13.51 -7.51
CA SER A 263 -2.13 -14.78 -6.81
C SER A 263 -2.81 -14.56 -5.47
N LEU A 264 -4.03 -15.06 -5.31
CA LEU A 264 -4.78 -14.99 -4.05
C LEU A 264 -3.96 -15.57 -2.88
N GLN A 265 -3.22 -16.65 -3.10
CA GLN A 265 -2.40 -17.30 -2.07
C GLN A 265 -1.32 -16.37 -1.50
N THR A 266 -0.70 -15.52 -2.34
CA THR A 266 0.27 -14.52 -1.87
C THR A 266 -0.41 -13.45 -1.03
N HIS A 267 -1.57 -12.96 -1.47
CA HIS A 267 -2.34 -11.97 -0.72
C HIS A 267 -2.80 -12.51 0.64
N THR A 268 -3.29 -13.75 0.69
CA THR A 268 -3.67 -14.42 1.94
C THR A 268 -2.46 -14.62 2.85
N LEU A 269 -1.31 -15.02 2.31
CA LEU A 269 -0.07 -15.16 3.09
C LEU A 269 0.34 -13.82 3.73
N VAL A 270 0.35 -12.73 2.97
CA VAL A 270 0.70 -11.39 3.46
C VAL A 270 -0.31 -10.92 4.51
N LEU A 271 -1.61 -11.14 4.28
CA LEU A 271 -2.66 -10.80 5.24
C LEU A 271 -2.47 -11.54 6.56
N VAL A 272 -2.34 -12.87 6.52
CA VAL A 272 -2.15 -13.71 7.71
C VAL A 272 -0.86 -13.34 8.44
N ALA A 273 0.24 -13.14 7.71
CA ALA A 273 1.51 -12.73 8.30
C ALA A 273 1.39 -11.36 8.99
N THR A 274 0.69 -10.39 8.36
CA THR A 274 0.49 -9.06 8.92
C THR A 274 -0.37 -9.11 10.19
N VAL A 275 -1.49 -9.83 10.17
CA VAL A 275 -2.36 -10.02 11.35
C VAL A 275 -1.57 -10.67 12.48
N TRP A 276 -0.74 -11.67 12.17
CA TRP A 276 0.08 -12.35 13.18
C TRP A 276 1.15 -11.42 13.78
N VAL A 277 1.86 -10.66 12.94
CA VAL A 277 2.86 -9.67 13.41
C VAL A 277 2.19 -8.61 14.29
N LEU A 278 1.07 -8.04 13.86
CA LEU A 278 0.35 -7.03 14.64
C LEU A 278 -0.17 -7.59 15.96
N GLY A 279 -0.74 -8.80 15.94
CA GLY A 279 -1.18 -9.50 17.14
C GLY A 279 -0.03 -9.80 18.11
N ALA A 280 1.11 -10.26 17.60
CA ALA A 280 2.30 -10.52 18.40
C ALA A 280 2.89 -9.25 19.00
N VAL A 281 2.99 -8.16 18.22
CA VAL A 281 3.44 -6.84 18.71
C VAL A 281 2.49 -6.32 19.79
N GLY A 282 1.18 -6.41 19.59
CA GLY A 282 0.19 -5.99 20.58
C GLY A 282 0.29 -6.79 21.88
N MET A 283 0.45 -8.11 21.78
CA MET A 283 0.57 -8.99 22.94
C MET A 283 1.88 -8.77 23.71
N LEU A 284 3.02 -8.67 23.01
CA LEU A 284 4.32 -8.39 23.62
C LEU A 284 4.37 -6.99 24.22
N GLY A 285 3.76 -6.00 23.57
CA GLY A 285 3.70 -4.62 24.04
C GLY A 285 2.80 -4.42 25.27
N ALA A 286 1.76 -5.25 25.43
CA ALA A 286 0.86 -5.18 26.58
C ALA A 286 1.48 -5.68 27.89
N GLY A 287 2.53 -6.51 27.82
CA GLY A 287 3.20 -7.08 29.00
C GLY A 287 2.31 -7.95 29.90
N ALA A 288 1.11 -8.31 29.44
CA ALA A 288 0.15 -9.11 30.20
C ALA A 288 0.42 -10.61 30.03
N PRO A 289 0.18 -11.44 31.06
CA PRO A 289 0.26 -12.89 30.92
C PRO A 289 -0.75 -13.39 29.88
N LEU A 290 -0.40 -14.45 29.16
CA LEU A 290 -1.28 -15.01 28.12
C LEU A 290 -2.59 -15.52 28.73
N ALA A 291 -2.50 -16.38 29.75
CA ALA A 291 -3.66 -16.89 30.48
C ALA A 291 -4.16 -15.88 31.54
N GLY A 292 -5.48 -15.81 31.70
CA GLY A 292 -6.12 -15.14 32.82
C GLY A 292 -6.26 -16.04 34.06
N GLY A 293 -6.98 -15.56 35.07
CA GLY A 293 -7.10 -16.22 36.38
C GLY A 293 -8.31 -17.14 36.56
N LEU A 294 -9.18 -17.29 35.55
CA LEU A 294 -10.33 -18.20 35.65
C LEU A 294 -9.90 -19.66 35.53
N ALA A 295 -10.46 -20.51 36.39
CA ALA A 295 -10.25 -21.95 36.33
C ALA A 295 -10.86 -22.56 35.06
N LEU A 296 -10.16 -23.52 34.47
CA LEU A 296 -10.66 -24.26 33.31
C LEU A 296 -11.75 -25.26 33.72
N LEU A 297 -12.70 -25.48 32.83
CA LEU A 297 -13.69 -26.54 32.96
C LEU A 297 -13.00 -27.91 32.94
N PRO A 298 -13.46 -28.89 33.74
CA PRO A 298 -12.90 -30.23 33.72
C PRO A 298 -13.15 -30.89 32.36
N LEU A 299 -12.14 -31.62 31.86
CA LEU A 299 -12.23 -32.31 30.58
C LEU A 299 -13.04 -33.60 30.74
N ASP A 300 -14.24 -33.64 30.17
CA ASP A 300 -15.06 -34.84 30.11
C ASP A 300 -14.83 -35.65 28.82
N GLY A 301 -15.18 -36.94 28.84
CA GLY A 301 -14.97 -37.85 27.71
C GLY A 301 -15.71 -37.43 26.42
N VAL A 302 -16.88 -36.78 26.53
CA VAL A 302 -17.62 -36.30 25.36
C VAL A 302 -16.93 -35.08 24.73
N SER A 303 -16.43 -34.15 25.54
CA SER A 303 -15.59 -33.03 25.04
C SER A 303 -14.35 -33.55 24.33
N LEU A 304 -13.66 -34.51 24.94
CA LEU A 304 -12.44 -35.08 24.37
C LEU A 304 -12.74 -35.77 23.03
N LEU A 305 -13.79 -36.59 22.96
CA LEU A 305 -14.20 -37.25 21.72
C LEU A 305 -14.58 -36.24 20.63
N ALA A 306 -15.43 -35.27 20.95
CA ALA A 306 -15.84 -34.23 20.00
C ALA A 306 -14.62 -33.43 19.49
N GLY A 307 -13.71 -33.04 20.40
CA GLY A 307 -12.48 -32.33 20.04
C GLY A 307 -11.56 -33.16 19.15
N VAL A 308 -11.36 -34.44 19.45
CA VAL A 308 -10.54 -35.35 18.63
C VAL A 308 -11.16 -35.54 17.25
N VAL A 309 -12.46 -35.82 17.16
CA VAL A 309 -13.16 -36.00 15.89
C VAL A 309 -13.12 -34.70 15.06
N LEU A 310 -13.29 -33.54 15.68
CA LEU A 310 -13.18 -32.24 15.02
C LEU A 310 -11.76 -32.03 14.45
N MET A 311 -10.72 -32.23 15.27
CA MET A 311 -9.33 -32.07 14.84
C MET A 311 -8.96 -33.03 13.71
N VAL A 312 -9.32 -34.31 13.84
CA VAL A 312 -9.05 -35.34 12.82
C VAL A 312 -9.80 -35.01 11.54
N SER A 313 -11.08 -34.63 11.61
CA SER A 313 -11.88 -34.33 10.41
C SER A 313 -11.39 -33.08 9.70
N ALA A 314 -11.02 -32.02 10.44
CA ALA A 314 -10.45 -30.80 9.87
C ALA A 314 -9.08 -31.07 9.21
N LEU A 315 -8.19 -31.80 9.89
CA LEU A 315 -6.88 -32.18 9.32
C LEU A 315 -7.06 -33.08 8.10
N ALA A 316 -7.93 -34.08 8.16
CA ALA A 316 -8.26 -34.94 7.04
C ALA A 316 -8.78 -34.13 5.84
N ALA A 317 -9.69 -33.17 6.06
CA ALA A 317 -10.22 -32.32 4.99
C ALA A 317 -9.10 -31.53 4.29
N THR A 318 -8.11 -31.02 5.04
CA THR A 318 -6.95 -30.32 4.47
C THR A 318 -6.00 -31.25 3.70
N VAL A 319 -5.75 -32.47 4.21
CA VAL A 319 -4.88 -33.46 3.57
C VAL A 319 -5.51 -33.98 2.27
N TRP A 320 -6.81 -34.28 2.30
CA TRP A 320 -7.58 -34.80 1.17
C TRP A 320 -8.29 -33.71 0.35
N HIS A 321 -7.93 -32.44 0.49
CA HIS A 321 -8.58 -31.33 -0.23
C HIS A 321 -8.63 -31.50 -1.77
N ARG A 322 -7.72 -32.30 -2.33
CA ARG A 322 -7.69 -32.60 -3.78
C ARG A 322 -8.81 -33.53 -4.21
N GLN A 323 -9.36 -34.33 -3.30
CA GLN A 323 -10.53 -35.19 -3.52
C GLN A 323 -11.76 -34.42 -3.05
N ARG A 324 -12.40 -33.70 -3.97
CA ARG A 324 -13.38 -32.66 -3.63
C ARG A 324 -14.60 -33.21 -2.87
N LEU A 325 -15.12 -34.37 -3.28
CA LEU A 325 -16.22 -35.05 -2.60
C LEU A 325 -15.84 -35.48 -1.18
N THR A 326 -14.66 -36.09 -1.01
CA THR A 326 -14.15 -36.50 0.30
C THR A 326 -13.95 -35.31 1.23
N ALA A 327 -13.38 -34.21 0.71
CA ALA A 327 -13.20 -32.98 1.46
C ALA A 327 -14.54 -32.36 1.89
N LEU A 328 -15.57 -32.42 1.03
CA LEU A 328 -16.92 -31.96 1.34
C LEU A 328 -17.58 -32.80 2.44
N ILE A 329 -17.45 -34.14 2.38
CA ILE A 329 -17.97 -35.04 3.42
C ILE A 329 -17.29 -34.76 4.76
N LEU A 330 -15.97 -34.55 4.76
CA LEU A 330 -15.21 -34.22 5.97
C LEU A 330 -15.57 -32.84 6.53
N ALA A 331 -15.88 -31.85 5.66
CA ALA A 331 -16.41 -30.57 6.09
C ALA A 331 -17.80 -30.72 6.76
N GLY A 332 -18.67 -31.56 6.20
CA GLY A 332 -19.95 -31.90 6.83
C GLY A 332 -19.80 -32.56 8.20
N ALA A 333 -18.81 -33.44 8.35
CA ALA A 333 -18.47 -34.03 9.66
C ALA A 333 -18.02 -32.96 10.67
N VAL A 334 -17.23 -31.98 10.23
CA VAL A 334 -16.87 -30.80 11.05
C VAL A 334 -18.12 -30.02 11.47
N GLY A 335 -19.00 -29.70 10.53
CA GLY A 335 -20.26 -28.99 10.81
C GLY A 335 -21.17 -29.72 11.80
N LEU A 336 -21.27 -31.04 11.69
CA LEU A 336 -22.03 -31.88 12.63
C LEU A 336 -21.44 -31.83 14.05
N VAL A 337 -20.12 -31.96 14.18
CA VAL A 337 -19.47 -31.87 15.50
C VAL A 337 -19.65 -30.47 16.10
N VAL A 338 -19.56 -29.41 15.30
CA VAL A 338 -19.84 -28.04 15.76
C VAL A 338 -21.29 -27.90 16.25
N ALA A 339 -22.27 -28.47 15.56
CA ALA A 339 -23.66 -28.48 16.02
C ALA A 339 -23.83 -29.21 17.36
N LEU A 340 -23.15 -30.36 17.55
CA LEU A 340 -23.15 -31.08 18.83
C LEU A 340 -22.48 -30.27 19.95
N VAL A 341 -21.43 -29.51 19.64
CA VAL A 341 -20.81 -28.58 20.58
C VAL A 341 -21.79 -27.47 20.99
N PHE A 342 -22.57 -26.91 20.06
CA PHE A 342 -23.62 -25.95 20.40
C PHE A 342 -24.70 -26.55 21.30
N VAL A 343 -25.16 -27.77 21.03
CA VAL A 343 -26.10 -28.48 21.91
C VAL A 343 -25.52 -28.65 23.32
N LYS A 344 -24.24 -29.04 23.41
CA LYS A 344 -23.56 -29.22 24.70
C LYS A 344 -23.47 -27.91 25.51
N PHE A 345 -23.28 -26.78 24.85
CA PHE A 345 -23.25 -25.46 25.48
C PHE A 345 -24.64 -24.80 25.56
N SER A 346 -25.72 -25.58 25.46
CA SER A 346 -27.11 -25.12 25.60
C SER A 346 -27.48 -24.01 24.60
N ALA A 347 -26.95 -24.09 23.37
CA ALA A 347 -27.27 -23.19 22.26
C ALA A 347 -28.08 -23.93 21.17
N PRO A 348 -29.34 -24.32 21.44
CA PRO A 348 -30.14 -25.13 20.52
C PRO A 348 -30.51 -24.40 19.22
N ASP A 349 -30.76 -23.08 19.26
CA ASP A 349 -31.02 -22.29 18.05
C ASP A 349 -29.81 -22.33 17.10
N LEU A 350 -28.60 -22.15 17.62
CA LEU A 350 -27.35 -22.24 16.85
C LEU A 350 -27.12 -23.64 16.29
N ALA A 351 -27.47 -24.68 17.04
CA ALA A 351 -27.35 -26.06 16.55
C ALA A 351 -28.30 -26.33 15.37
N LEU A 352 -29.55 -25.86 15.46
CA LEU A 352 -30.54 -26.02 14.39
C LEU A 352 -30.19 -25.21 13.15
N THR A 353 -29.71 -23.97 13.31
CA THR A 353 -29.21 -23.17 12.18
C THR A 353 -28.00 -23.83 11.54
N GLN A 354 -27.00 -24.26 12.33
CA GLN A 354 -25.79 -24.90 11.81
C GLN A 354 -26.12 -26.14 10.98
N LEU A 355 -26.97 -27.03 11.49
CA LEU A 355 -27.37 -28.24 10.74
C LEU A 355 -28.08 -27.90 9.44
N SER A 356 -29.00 -26.93 9.47
CA SER A 356 -29.78 -26.56 8.29
C SER A 356 -28.93 -25.86 7.23
N VAL A 357 -28.04 -24.94 7.64
CA VAL A 357 -27.07 -24.28 6.76
C VAL A 357 -26.12 -25.30 6.16
N GLU A 358 -25.59 -26.24 6.96
CA GLU A 358 -24.69 -27.28 6.47
C GLU A 358 -25.33 -28.10 5.34
N VAL A 359 -26.58 -28.54 5.53
CA VAL A 359 -27.31 -29.29 4.49
C VAL A 359 -27.45 -28.46 3.20
N VAL A 360 -27.85 -27.20 3.31
CA VAL A 360 -27.98 -26.30 2.16
C VAL A 360 -26.64 -26.11 1.46
N THR A 361 -25.59 -25.77 2.21
CA THR A 361 -24.25 -25.54 1.66
C THR A 361 -23.67 -26.78 1.00
N VAL A 362 -23.82 -27.97 1.61
CA VAL A 362 -23.39 -29.23 1.00
C VAL A 362 -24.09 -29.47 -0.33
N VAL A 363 -25.42 -29.27 -0.40
CA VAL A 363 -26.13 -29.44 -1.68
C VAL A 363 -25.66 -28.44 -2.74
N LEU A 364 -25.53 -27.17 -2.38
CA LEU A 364 -25.05 -26.15 -3.32
C LEU A 364 -23.62 -26.44 -3.80
N LEU A 365 -22.74 -26.88 -2.91
CA LEU A 365 -21.38 -27.27 -3.25
C LEU A 365 -21.35 -28.51 -4.14
N LEU A 366 -22.16 -29.54 -3.85
CA LEU A 366 -22.27 -30.72 -4.73
C LEU A 366 -22.68 -30.33 -6.16
N LEU A 367 -23.61 -29.40 -6.30
CA LEU A 367 -24.03 -28.89 -7.61
C LEU A 367 -22.91 -28.12 -8.33
N ALA A 368 -22.11 -27.34 -7.60
CA ALA A 368 -20.93 -26.70 -8.17
C ALA A 368 -19.83 -27.71 -8.55
N LEU A 369 -19.64 -28.76 -7.74
CA LEU A 369 -18.62 -29.79 -7.96
C LEU A 369 -18.86 -30.58 -9.24
N TYR A 370 -20.10 -30.71 -9.70
CA TYR A 370 -20.44 -31.35 -10.97
C TYR A 370 -19.71 -30.71 -12.17
N PHE A 371 -19.49 -29.39 -12.14
CA PHE A 371 -18.85 -28.64 -13.24
C PHE A 371 -17.32 -28.62 -13.18
N LEU A 372 -16.76 -29.37 -12.24
CA LEU A 372 -15.44 -29.14 -11.71
C LEU A 372 -14.69 -30.49 -11.72
N PRO A 373 -13.41 -30.56 -12.14
CA PRO A 373 -12.70 -31.84 -12.20
C PRO A 373 -12.62 -32.52 -10.82
N ASP A 374 -12.71 -33.85 -10.79
CA ASP A 374 -12.72 -34.64 -9.54
C ASP A 374 -11.44 -34.45 -8.70
N HIS A 375 -10.32 -34.17 -9.37
CA HIS A 375 -9.02 -33.98 -8.77
C HIS A 375 -8.39 -32.65 -9.19
N SER A 376 -7.87 -31.91 -8.19
CA SER A 376 -7.07 -30.72 -8.45
C SER A 376 -5.60 -31.10 -8.71
N PRO A 377 -4.88 -30.48 -9.65
CA PRO A 377 -3.48 -30.78 -9.93
C PRO A 377 -2.56 -30.43 -8.75
N ALA A 378 -1.42 -31.14 -8.63
CA ALA A 378 -0.42 -30.88 -7.58
C ALA A 378 0.57 -29.81 -8.06
N GLU A 379 0.22 -28.54 -7.92
CA GLU A 379 1.05 -27.43 -8.42
C GLU A 379 2.11 -26.96 -7.41
N SER A 380 2.06 -27.42 -6.15
CA SER A 380 2.90 -26.90 -5.07
C SER A 380 4.06 -27.83 -4.69
N GLY A 381 5.28 -27.28 -4.73
CA GLY A 381 6.50 -27.93 -4.25
C GLY A 381 6.46 -28.25 -2.74
N VAL A 382 7.31 -29.19 -2.31
CA VAL A 382 7.37 -29.68 -0.92
C VAL A 382 7.70 -28.55 0.06
N LEU A 383 8.68 -27.71 -0.25
CA LEU A 383 9.10 -26.58 0.61
C LEU A 383 7.96 -25.57 0.82
N ARG A 384 7.19 -25.30 -0.24
CA ARG A 384 6.03 -24.40 -0.19
C ARG A 384 4.96 -24.95 0.74
N ARG A 385 4.67 -26.25 0.67
CA ARG A 385 3.71 -26.91 1.56
C ARG A 385 4.14 -26.85 3.03
N TRP A 386 5.42 -27.06 3.32
CA TRP A 386 5.93 -26.92 4.69
C TRP A 386 5.88 -25.48 5.21
N ARG A 387 6.19 -24.49 4.36
CA ARG A 387 5.99 -23.08 4.69
C ARG A 387 4.53 -22.80 5.02
N ASP A 388 3.61 -23.21 4.16
CA ASP A 388 2.19 -22.94 4.32
C ASP A 388 1.62 -23.66 5.55
N ALA A 389 2.09 -24.87 5.85
CA ALA A 389 1.77 -25.59 7.08
C ALA A 389 2.29 -24.85 8.33
N GLY A 390 3.52 -24.33 8.29
CA GLY A 390 4.07 -23.50 9.36
C GLY A 390 3.26 -22.23 9.60
N VAL A 391 2.89 -21.52 8.52
CA VAL A 391 2.06 -20.31 8.58
C VAL A 391 0.67 -20.63 9.15
N ALA A 392 0.02 -21.70 8.68
CA ALA A 392 -1.29 -22.12 9.16
C ALA A 392 -1.25 -22.52 10.65
N THR A 393 -0.19 -23.21 11.08
CA THR A 393 -0.01 -23.61 12.48
C THR A 393 0.22 -22.40 13.38
N LEU A 394 1.05 -21.44 12.96
CA LEU A 394 1.26 -20.20 13.70
C LEU A 394 -0.03 -19.37 13.78
N ALA A 395 -0.76 -19.23 12.68
CA ALA A 395 -2.02 -18.50 12.64
C ALA A 395 -3.09 -19.15 13.53
N GLY A 396 -3.33 -20.45 13.36
CA GLY A 396 -4.30 -21.21 14.16
C GLY A 396 -3.92 -21.23 15.64
N GLY A 397 -2.64 -21.46 15.95
CA GLY A 397 -2.12 -21.41 17.33
C GLY A 397 -2.24 -20.02 17.94
N GLY A 398 -2.03 -18.96 17.17
CA GLY A 398 -2.21 -17.57 17.61
C GLY A 398 -3.68 -17.26 17.93
N VAL A 399 -4.61 -17.65 17.06
CA VAL A 399 -6.06 -17.50 17.31
C VAL A 399 -6.48 -18.32 18.53
N ALA A 400 -6.00 -19.56 18.67
CA ALA A 400 -6.27 -20.39 19.84
C ALA A 400 -5.74 -19.77 21.13
N ALA A 401 -4.52 -19.21 21.09
CA ALA A 401 -3.92 -18.51 22.22
C ALA A 401 -4.71 -17.25 22.61
N LEU A 402 -5.18 -16.47 21.63
CA LEU A 402 -6.03 -15.30 21.87
C LEU A 402 -7.40 -15.70 22.43
N ALA A 403 -8.05 -16.71 21.85
CA ALA A 403 -9.32 -17.23 22.36
C ALA A 403 -9.16 -17.73 23.80
N TRP A 404 -8.10 -18.48 24.08
CA TRP A 404 -7.78 -18.95 25.43
C TRP A 404 -7.51 -17.80 26.40
N ALA A 405 -6.79 -16.76 25.97
CA ALA A 405 -6.55 -15.56 26.75
C ALA A 405 -7.86 -14.84 27.11
N VAL A 406 -8.78 -14.68 26.17
CA VAL A 406 -10.08 -14.04 26.42
C VAL A 406 -10.95 -14.90 27.34
N MET A 407 -11.06 -16.20 27.09
CA MET A 407 -11.94 -17.11 27.84
C MET A 407 -11.48 -17.36 29.29
N THR A 408 -10.20 -17.16 29.60
CA THR A 408 -9.65 -17.32 30.96
C THR A 408 -9.75 -16.06 31.81
N ARG A 409 -10.43 -15.01 31.32
CA ARG A 409 -10.63 -13.75 32.03
C ARG A 409 -12.11 -13.51 32.35
N PRO A 410 -12.43 -12.88 33.49
CA PRO A 410 -13.80 -12.53 33.83
C PRO A 410 -14.39 -11.60 32.77
N ASN A 411 -15.60 -11.91 32.31
CA ASN A 411 -16.33 -11.10 31.35
C ASN A 411 -17.43 -10.32 32.10
N VAL A 412 -17.38 -8.99 32.04
CA VAL A 412 -18.46 -8.12 32.53
C VAL A 412 -19.29 -7.74 31.31
N GLY A 413 -20.34 -8.52 31.03
CA GLY A 413 -21.16 -8.38 29.83
C GLY A 413 -22.61 -8.00 30.13
N MET A 414 -23.40 -7.78 29.06
CA MET A 414 -24.83 -7.48 29.13
C MET A 414 -25.73 -8.73 29.20
N ALA A 415 -25.15 -9.92 29.35
CA ALA A 415 -25.91 -11.19 29.33
C ALA A 415 -26.99 -11.23 30.42
N ASP A 416 -26.66 -10.84 31.65
CA ASP A 416 -27.60 -10.82 32.78
C ASP A 416 -28.78 -9.87 32.52
N TRP A 417 -28.51 -8.72 31.87
CA TRP A 417 -29.56 -7.77 31.50
C TRP A 417 -30.53 -8.38 30.49
N PHE A 418 -30.03 -9.08 29.46
CA PHE A 418 -30.91 -9.75 28.48
C PHE A 418 -31.75 -10.84 29.15
N LEU A 419 -31.15 -11.68 30.00
CA LEU A 419 -31.88 -12.73 30.73
C LEU A 419 -33.01 -12.17 31.59
N GLN A 420 -32.81 -11.01 32.22
CA GLN A 420 -33.81 -10.36 33.07
C GLN A 420 -34.90 -9.62 32.28
N ASN A 421 -34.60 -9.16 31.05
CA ASN A 421 -35.48 -8.28 30.29
C ASN A 421 -36.14 -8.92 29.06
N SER A 422 -35.79 -10.14 28.65
CA SER A 422 -36.39 -10.75 27.44
C SER A 422 -37.92 -10.84 27.47
N VAL A 423 -38.52 -11.22 28.61
CA VAL A 423 -39.98 -11.34 28.72
C VAL A 423 -40.63 -9.96 28.90
N SER A 424 -40.10 -9.12 29.79
CA SER A 424 -40.69 -7.81 30.11
C SER A 424 -40.49 -6.76 29.01
N GLY A 425 -39.37 -6.85 28.28
CA GLY A 425 -38.99 -5.92 27.22
C GLY A 425 -39.38 -6.39 25.81
N GLY A 426 -39.24 -7.69 25.52
CA GLY A 426 -39.47 -8.25 24.18
C GLY A 426 -40.62 -9.25 24.06
N GLY A 427 -41.30 -9.59 25.16
CA GLY A 427 -42.49 -10.46 25.16
C GLY A 427 -42.23 -11.95 25.05
N GLY A 428 -40.96 -12.40 24.97
CA GLY A 428 -40.61 -13.78 24.64
C GLY A 428 -39.68 -14.45 25.65
N ARG A 429 -39.83 -15.77 25.80
CA ARG A 429 -38.96 -16.60 26.65
C ARG A 429 -37.69 -17.09 25.95
N ASN A 430 -37.68 -17.13 24.62
CA ASN A 430 -36.47 -17.45 23.87
C ASN A 430 -35.58 -16.20 23.80
N VAL A 431 -34.63 -16.12 24.73
CA VAL A 431 -33.70 -14.99 24.85
C VAL A 431 -32.91 -14.75 23.57
N VAL A 432 -32.48 -15.81 22.87
CA VAL A 432 -31.73 -15.69 21.61
C VAL A 432 -32.61 -15.07 20.53
N ASN A 433 -33.81 -15.60 20.31
CA ASN A 433 -34.71 -15.06 19.29
C ASN A 433 -35.10 -13.61 19.62
N VAL A 434 -35.47 -13.31 20.88
CA VAL A 434 -35.80 -11.95 21.32
C VAL A 434 -34.64 -10.97 21.10
N ILE A 435 -33.38 -11.38 21.35
CA ILE A 435 -32.23 -10.55 21.00
C ILE A 435 -32.19 -10.29 19.50
N LEU A 436 -32.31 -11.33 18.68
CA LEU A 436 -32.15 -11.21 17.23
C LEU A 436 -33.25 -10.38 16.56
N VAL A 437 -34.49 -10.47 17.03
CA VAL A 437 -35.65 -9.88 16.34
C VAL A 437 -36.17 -8.60 16.97
N ASP A 438 -35.83 -8.35 18.24
CA ASP A 438 -36.26 -7.16 18.98
C ASP A 438 -35.07 -6.31 19.42
N PHE A 439 -34.35 -6.69 20.48
CA PHE A 439 -33.28 -5.85 21.05
C PHE A 439 -32.18 -5.48 20.06
N ARG A 440 -31.87 -6.40 19.14
CA ARG A 440 -30.91 -6.26 18.04
C ARG A 440 -31.55 -6.63 16.70
N GLY A 441 -32.85 -6.33 16.53
CA GLY A 441 -33.59 -6.52 15.27
C GLY A 441 -32.89 -5.93 14.04
N PHE A 442 -32.14 -4.84 14.24
CA PHE A 442 -31.38 -4.19 13.17
C PHE A 442 -30.25 -5.06 12.61
N ASP A 443 -29.58 -5.86 13.45
CA ASP A 443 -28.52 -6.78 13.02
C ASP A 443 -29.13 -7.84 12.09
N THR A 444 -30.25 -8.45 12.49
CA THR A 444 -30.98 -9.44 11.67
C THR A 444 -31.53 -8.85 10.37
N PHE A 445 -32.03 -7.61 10.40
CA PHE A 445 -32.44 -6.91 9.17
C PHE A 445 -31.26 -6.73 8.20
N GLY A 446 -30.08 -6.39 8.73
CA GLY A 446 -28.84 -6.34 7.96
C GLY A 446 -28.46 -7.70 7.38
N GLU A 447 -28.51 -8.77 8.18
CA GLU A 447 -28.17 -10.13 7.75
C GLU A 447 -29.05 -10.63 6.58
N ILE A 448 -30.37 -10.47 6.68
CA ILE A 448 -31.27 -10.87 5.57
C ILE A 448 -31.07 -10.02 4.33
N THR A 449 -30.70 -8.75 4.49
CA THR A 449 -30.35 -7.86 3.38
C THR A 449 -29.06 -8.35 2.70
N VAL A 450 -28.04 -8.71 3.47
CA VAL A 450 -26.80 -9.31 2.94
C VAL A 450 -27.08 -10.63 2.22
N LEU A 451 -27.95 -11.48 2.77
CA LEU A 451 -28.35 -12.74 2.13
C LEU A 451 -29.06 -12.51 0.79
N ALA A 452 -29.98 -11.54 0.73
CA ALA A 452 -30.65 -11.15 -0.50
C ALA A 452 -29.67 -10.59 -1.55
N ILE A 453 -28.74 -9.72 -1.13
CA ILE A 453 -27.69 -9.18 -2.00
C ILE A 453 -26.78 -10.30 -2.51
N ALA A 454 -26.38 -11.24 -1.66
CA ALA A 454 -25.57 -12.39 -2.07
C ALA A 454 -26.30 -13.25 -3.11
N ALA A 455 -27.58 -13.55 -2.90
CA ALA A 455 -28.38 -14.31 -3.86
C ALA A 455 -28.55 -13.58 -5.20
N LEU A 456 -28.79 -12.26 -5.18
CA LEU A 456 -28.86 -11.44 -6.39
C LEU A 456 -27.50 -11.32 -7.09
N GLY A 457 -26.41 -11.25 -6.33
CA GLY A 457 -25.04 -11.24 -6.87
C GLY A 457 -24.70 -12.55 -7.55
N ILE A 458 -25.05 -13.69 -6.94
CA ILE A 458 -24.93 -15.01 -7.56
C ILE A 458 -25.78 -15.07 -8.84
N PHE A 459 -27.04 -14.65 -8.79
CA PHE A 459 -27.91 -14.58 -9.96
C PHE A 459 -27.26 -13.77 -11.11
N ALA A 460 -26.79 -12.56 -10.84
CA ALA A 460 -26.17 -11.69 -11.82
C ALA A 460 -24.84 -12.25 -12.38
N LEU A 461 -24.05 -12.95 -11.55
CA LEU A 461 -22.82 -13.61 -11.99
C LEU A 461 -23.11 -14.81 -12.89
N LEU A 462 -24.14 -15.60 -12.58
CA LEU A 462 -24.47 -16.83 -13.29
C LEU A 462 -25.27 -16.59 -14.58
N GLU A 463 -26.01 -15.48 -14.69
CA GLU A 463 -26.90 -15.18 -15.84
C GLU A 463 -26.21 -15.29 -17.20
N ARG A 464 -24.91 -14.98 -17.28
CA ARG A 464 -24.13 -14.99 -18.53
C ARG A 464 -23.14 -16.15 -18.65
N ILE A 465 -23.14 -17.08 -17.68
CA ILE A 465 -22.21 -18.20 -17.65
C ILE A 465 -22.91 -19.44 -18.19
N ASN A 466 -22.37 -20.01 -19.26
CA ASN A 466 -22.78 -21.32 -19.76
C ASN A 466 -21.58 -22.26 -19.67
N LEU A 467 -21.64 -23.22 -18.74
CA LEU A 467 -20.54 -24.16 -18.52
C LEU A 467 -20.71 -25.38 -19.43
N GLN A 468 -19.63 -25.76 -20.12
CA GLN A 468 -19.59 -27.00 -20.89
C GLN A 468 -19.53 -28.19 -19.92
N VAL A 469 -20.31 -29.24 -20.21
CA VAL A 469 -20.27 -30.48 -19.43
C VAL A 469 -18.90 -31.11 -19.57
N PRO A 470 -18.34 -31.71 -18.50
CA PRO A 470 -17.07 -32.42 -18.56
C PRO A 470 -17.03 -33.55 -19.61
N TYR A 471 -18.19 -34.12 -19.98
CA TYR A 471 -18.30 -35.23 -20.93
C TYR A 471 -19.32 -34.91 -22.04
N PRO A 472 -18.95 -35.02 -23.34
CA PRO A 472 -19.93 -34.95 -24.41
C PRO A 472 -20.93 -36.11 -24.29
N PRO A 473 -22.21 -35.94 -24.68
CA PRO A 473 -23.26 -36.95 -24.52
C PRO A 473 -22.94 -38.32 -25.13
N SER A 474 -22.04 -38.37 -26.11
CA SER A 474 -21.58 -39.58 -26.79
C SER A 474 -20.58 -40.43 -25.97
N VAL A 475 -19.98 -39.87 -24.92
CA VAL A 475 -18.95 -40.53 -24.08
C VAL A 475 -19.26 -40.39 -22.58
N ALA A 476 -20.36 -39.73 -22.22
CA ALA A 476 -20.78 -39.59 -20.83
C ALA A 476 -21.02 -40.98 -20.22
N PRO A 477 -20.39 -41.31 -19.08
CA PRO A 477 -20.74 -42.52 -18.35
C PRO A 477 -22.24 -42.49 -18.03
N VAL A 478 -22.94 -43.59 -18.26
CA VAL A 478 -24.28 -43.77 -17.69
C VAL A 478 -24.06 -44.00 -16.19
N TRP A 479 -23.99 -42.90 -15.43
CA TRP A 479 -23.73 -42.92 -13.99
C TRP A 479 -24.84 -43.65 -13.24
N ASP A 480 -26.09 -43.55 -13.71
CA ASP A 480 -27.23 -44.33 -13.24
C ASP A 480 -28.27 -44.49 -14.37
N VAL A 481 -28.97 -45.62 -14.39
CA VAL A 481 -30.04 -45.92 -15.36
C VAL A 481 -31.35 -45.22 -14.94
N ASP A 482 -31.52 -44.98 -13.65
CA ASP A 482 -32.69 -44.31 -13.08
C ASP A 482 -32.29 -42.91 -12.58
N GLN A 483 -32.54 -41.89 -13.42
CA GLN A 483 -32.26 -40.48 -13.08
C GLN A 483 -33.12 -39.97 -11.90
N HIS A 484 -34.25 -40.62 -11.62
CA HIS A 484 -35.20 -40.25 -10.58
C HIS A 484 -35.68 -41.49 -9.81
N PRO A 485 -34.83 -42.09 -8.95
CA PRO A 485 -35.14 -43.33 -8.26
C PRO A 485 -36.50 -43.27 -7.55
N LEU A 486 -37.38 -44.24 -7.83
CA LEU A 486 -38.74 -44.27 -7.31
C LEU A 486 -38.80 -44.16 -5.77
N VAL A 487 -37.81 -44.73 -5.09
CA VAL A 487 -37.66 -44.62 -3.63
C VAL A 487 -37.43 -43.16 -3.23
N MET A 488 -36.45 -42.49 -3.84
CA MET A 488 -36.12 -41.09 -3.54
C MET A 488 -37.29 -40.16 -3.84
N VAL A 489 -37.96 -40.34 -4.99
CA VAL A 489 -39.12 -39.53 -5.40
C VAL A 489 -40.28 -39.71 -4.42
N THR A 490 -40.63 -40.95 -4.08
CA THR A 490 -41.73 -41.26 -3.16
C THR A 490 -41.47 -40.69 -1.76
N PHE A 491 -40.26 -40.92 -1.22
CA PHE A 491 -39.88 -40.39 0.09
C PHE A 491 -39.83 -38.86 0.11
N ALA A 492 -39.24 -38.23 -0.90
CA ALA A 492 -39.19 -36.77 -0.98
C ALA A 492 -40.61 -36.17 -0.98
N ARG A 493 -41.53 -36.73 -1.78
CA ARG A 493 -42.92 -36.24 -1.83
C ARG A 493 -43.64 -36.41 -0.51
N LEU A 494 -43.41 -37.50 0.22
CA LEU A 494 -43.98 -37.73 1.54
C LEU A 494 -43.39 -36.79 2.59
N LEU A 495 -42.09 -36.51 2.51
CA LEU A 495 -41.38 -35.64 3.45
C LEU A 495 -41.72 -34.17 3.27
N LEU A 496 -42.12 -33.72 2.07
CA LEU A 496 -42.45 -32.32 1.82
C LEU A 496 -43.52 -31.75 2.77
N PRO A 497 -44.75 -32.29 2.88
CA PRO A 497 -45.76 -31.75 3.78
C PRO A 497 -45.34 -31.87 5.25
N LEU A 498 -44.61 -32.92 5.62
CA LEU A 498 -44.10 -33.08 6.98
C LEU A 498 -43.04 -32.01 7.32
N ALA A 499 -42.10 -31.76 6.42
CA ALA A 499 -41.06 -30.76 6.60
C ALA A 499 -41.63 -29.34 6.60
N LEU A 500 -42.64 -29.05 5.77
CA LEU A 500 -43.36 -27.78 5.81
C LEU A 500 -44.14 -27.61 7.12
N LEU A 501 -44.77 -28.68 7.64
CA LEU A 501 -45.42 -28.65 8.95
C LEU A 501 -44.41 -28.38 10.06
N VAL A 502 -43.25 -29.05 10.04
CA VAL A 502 -42.16 -28.81 10.99
C VAL A 502 -41.63 -27.39 10.88
N SER A 503 -41.47 -26.87 9.66
CA SER A 503 -41.06 -25.49 9.41
C SER A 503 -42.04 -24.48 10.03
N VAL A 504 -43.34 -24.64 9.78
CA VAL A 504 -44.39 -23.80 10.38
C VAL A 504 -44.38 -23.92 11.91
N PHE A 505 -44.21 -25.13 12.44
CA PHE A 505 -44.11 -25.35 13.88
C PHE A 505 -42.90 -24.63 14.51
N ILE A 506 -41.72 -24.75 13.89
CA ILE A 506 -40.48 -24.08 14.32
C ILE A 506 -40.60 -22.55 14.20
N PHE A 507 -41.28 -22.07 13.16
CA PHE A 507 -41.60 -20.66 12.97
C PHE A 507 -42.46 -20.12 14.10
N LEU A 508 -43.62 -20.74 14.35
CA LEU A 508 -44.60 -20.25 15.33
C LEU A 508 -44.10 -20.32 16.78
N ARG A 509 -43.26 -21.30 17.12
CA ARG A 509 -42.74 -21.44 18.49
C ARG A 509 -41.51 -20.58 18.79
N GLY A 510 -40.89 -19.97 17.78
CA GLY A 510 -39.57 -19.33 17.87
C GLY A 510 -39.45 -18.24 18.92
N HIS A 511 -40.55 -17.56 19.24
CA HIS A 511 -40.58 -16.51 20.26
C HIS A 511 -40.36 -17.03 21.69
N ASN A 512 -40.69 -18.29 21.96
CA ASN A 512 -40.68 -18.88 23.31
C ASN A 512 -39.81 -20.12 23.45
N LEU A 513 -39.49 -20.78 22.34
CA LEU A 513 -38.71 -22.00 22.28
C LEU A 513 -37.75 -21.93 21.09
N PRO A 514 -36.75 -22.83 21.02
CA PRO A 514 -35.79 -22.81 19.93
C PRO A 514 -36.47 -22.87 18.56
N GLY A 515 -36.12 -21.95 17.67
CA GLY A 515 -36.78 -21.70 16.40
C GLY A 515 -36.70 -20.24 15.93
N GLY A 516 -37.62 -19.85 15.05
CA GLY A 516 -37.68 -18.49 14.48
C GLY A 516 -37.75 -18.48 12.95
N GLY A 517 -37.82 -17.28 12.37
CA GLY A 517 -37.98 -17.07 10.93
C GLY A 517 -36.87 -17.70 10.09
N PHE A 518 -35.62 -17.56 10.52
CA PHE A 518 -34.45 -18.01 9.77
C PHE A 518 -34.36 -19.55 9.68
N ILE A 519 -34.46 -20.25 10.81
CA ILE A 519 -34.38 -21.72 10.87
C ILE A 519 -35.53 -22.33 10.08
N ALA A 520 -36.76 -21.85 10.28
CA ALA A 520 -37.91 -22.32 9.53
C ALA A 520 -37.73 -22.11 8.02
N GLY A 521 -37.19 -20.95 7.62
CA GLY A 521 -36.90 -20.66 6.22
C GLY A 521 -35.92 -21.66 5.61
N LEU A 522 -34.86 -22.02 6.34
CA LEU A 522 -33.91 -23.04 5.89
C LEU A 522 -34.52 -24.44 5.83
N ILE A 523 -35.35 -24.85 6.79
CA ILE A 523 -36.06 -26.13 6.74
C ILE A 523 -36.95 -26.21 5.50
N THR A 524 -37.69 -25.14 5.20
CA THR A 524 -38.47 -25.03 3.96
C THR A 524 -37.58 -25.11 2.73
N ALA A 525 -36.46 -24.39 2.71
CA ALA A 525 -35.53 -24.44 1.59
C ALA A 525 -34.98 -25.86 1.38
N VAL A 526 -34.54 -26.55 2.44
CA VAL A 526 -34.08 -27.95 2.39
C VAL A 526 -35.18 -28.88 1.84
N ALA A 527 -36.42 -28.73 2.31
CA ALA A 527 -37.54 -29.54 1.82
C ALA A 527 -37.78 -29.37 0.31
N LEU A 528 -37.67 -28.13 -0.19
CA LEU A 528 -37.83 -27.80 -1.60
C LEU A 528 -36.60 -28.22 -2.44
N ILE A 529 -35.39 -28.07 -1.91
CA ILE A 529 -34.15 -28.58 -2.50
C ILE A 529 -34.24 -30.10 -2.68
N MET A 530 -34.76 -30.82 -1.69
CA MET A 530 -34.97 -32.27 -1.79
C MET A 530 -35.96 -32.63 -2.90
N GLN A 531 -37.01 -31.82 -3.13
CA GLN A 531 -37.89 -32.03 -4.29
C GLN A 531 -37.14 -31.83 -5.62
N TYR A 532 -36.30 -30.80 -5.66
CA TYR A 532 -35.52 -30.45 -6.84
C TYR A 532 -34.52 -31.57 -7.21
N LEU A 533 -33.81 -32.11 -6.21
CA LEU A 533 -32.91 -33.26 -6.39
C LEU A 533 -33.66 -34.53 -6.80
N ALA A 534 -34.80 -34.83 -6.17
CA ALA A 534 -35.51 -36.07 -6.40
C ALA A 534 -36.27 -36.11 -7.73
N ASN A 535 -36.98 -35.02 -8.09
CA ASN A 535 -37.86 -34.98 -9.26
C ASN A 535 -37.25 -34.23 -10.46
N GLY A 536 -36.08 -33.60 -10.28
CA GLY A 536 -35.39 -32.82 -11.31
C GLY A 536 -35.90 -31.39 -11.49
N VAL A 537 -35.12 -30.63 -12.25
CA VAL A 537 -35.31 -29.19 -12.50
C VAL A 537 -36.63 -28.92 -13.23
N GLN A 538 -36.91 -29.65 -14.31
CA GLN A 538 -38.09 -29.42 -15.16
C GLN A 538 -39.40 -29.64 -14.40
N TRP A 539 -39.50 -30.75 -13.66
CA TRP A 539 -40.69 -31.06 -12.85
C TRP A 539 -40.97 -29.98 -11.80
N THR A 540 -39.89 -29.48 -11.19
CA THR A 540 -39.94 -28.47 -10.14
C THR A 540 -40.31 -27.09 -10.70
N HIS A 541 -39.76 -26.67 -11.84
CA HIS A 541 -40.09 -25.40 -12.50
C HIS A 541 -41.52 -25.30 -13.00
N GLN A 542 -42.15 -26.45 -13.33
CA GLN A 542 -43.57 -26.47 -13.70
C GLN A 542 -44.50 -26.22 -12.49
N ARG A 543 -44.01 -26.41 -11.26
CA ARG A 543 -44.82 -26.42 -10.02
C ARG A 543 -44.44 -25.34 -9.03
N LEU A 544 -43.20 -24.87 -9.05
CA LEU A 544 -42.72 -23.75 -8.24
C LEU A 544 -42.53 -22.51 -9.14
N PRO A 545 -42.80 -21.30 -8.61
CA PRO A 545 -42.60 -20.08 -9.37
C PRO A 545 -41.13 -19.94 -9.78
N ALA A 546 -40.91 -19.74 -11.08
CA ALA A 546 -39.57 -19.60 -11.65
C ALA A 546 -38.84 -18.32 -11.18
N GLN A 547 -39.58 -17.36 -10.59
CA GLN A 547 -39.05 -16.10 -10.07
C GLN A 547 -39.23 -16.06 -8.56
N THR A 548 -38.14 -16.18 -7.82
CA THR A 548 -38.12 -16.11 -6.34
C THR A 548 -37.74 -14.71 -5.84
N GLN A 549 -37.38 -13.79 -6.73
CA GLN A 549 -37.09 -12.39 -6.40
C GLN A 549 -38.27 -11.69 -5.69
N PRO A 550 -39.54 -11.84 -6.12
CA PRO A 550 -40.67 -11.21 -5.43
C PRO A 550 -40.81 -11.68 -3.98
N LEU A 551 -40.44 -12.94 -3.69
CA LEU A 551 -40.49 -13.49 -2.34
C LEU A 551 -39.48 -12.80 -1.42
N MET A 552 -38.26 -12.58 -1.90
CA MET A 552 -37.24 -11.83 -1.16
C MET A 552 -37.64 -10.37 -0.96
N VAL A 553 -38.16 -9.72 -2.01
CA VAL A 553 -38.62 -8.33 -1.93
C VAL A 553 -39.77 -8.20 -0.93
N ALA A 554 -40.76 -9.10 -0.97
CA ALA A 554 -41.84 -9.13 -0.01
C ALA A 554 -41.33 -9.34 1.43
N GLY A 555 -40.34 -10.22 1.62
CA GLY A 555 -39.73 -10.46 2.92
C GLY A 555 -38.99 -9.24 3.47
N LEU A 556 -38.14 -8.60 2.66
CA LEU A 556 -37.43 -7.37 3.04
C LEU A 556 -38.39 -6.21 3.31
N LEU A 557 -39.44 -6.07 2.50
CA LEU A 557 -40.49 -5.08 2.72
C LEU A 557 -41.25 -5.37 4.01
N ALA A 558 -41.59 -6.62 4.31
CA ALA A 558 -42.26 -6.97 5.57
C ALA A 558 -41.39 -6.61 6.79
N ALA A 559 -40.09 -6.93 6.76
CA ALA A 559 -39.16 -6.58 7.82
C ALA A 559 -39.01 -5.04 7.97
N LEU A 560 -38.85 -4.32 6.86
CA LEU A 560 -38.74 -2.86 6.83
C LEU A 560 -40.02 -2.19 7.34
N LEU A 561 -41.18 -2.63 6.85
CA LEU A 561 -42.49 -2.08 7.24
C LEU A 561 -42.77 -2.32 8.73
N THR A 562 -42.33 -3.45 9.28
CA THR A 562 -42.44 -3.70 10.72
C THR A 562 -41.66 -2.66 11.53
N GLY A 563 -40.44 -2.32 11.09
CA GLY A 563 -39.65 -1.27 11.73
C GLY A 563 -40.17 0.15 11.49
N VAL A 564 -40.67 0.45 10.29
CA VAL A 564 -41.28 1.76 9.98
C VAL A 564 -42.58 1.96 10.76
N ALA A 565 -43.37 0.89 10.93
CA ALA A 565 -44.59 0.94 11.71
C ALA A 565 -44.33 1.36 13.16
N SER A 566 -43.29 0.81 13.82
CA SER A 566 -42.95 1.20 15.20
C SER A 566 -42.60 2.70 15.28
N ALA A 567 -41.85 3.23 14.30
CA ALA A 567 -41.55 4.65 14.18
C ALA A 567 -42.81 5.51 13.97
N GLY A 568 -43.78 5.03 13.19
CA GLY A 568 -45.08 5.67 13.01
C GLY A 568 -45.89 5.82 14.30
N PHE A 569 -45.68 4.92 15.27
CA PHE A 569 -46.28 4.99 16.61
C PHE A 569 -45.41 5.75 17.65
N GLY A 570 -44.38 6.49 17.20
CA GLY A 570 -43.49 7.25 18.08
C GLY A 570 -42.53 6.40 18.91
N ARG A 571 -42.34 5.12 18.55
CA ARG A 571 -41.35 4.22 19.15
C ARG A 571 -40.08 4.17 18.30
N PRO A 572 -38.91 3.83 18.85
CA PRO A 572 -37.73 3.58 18.05
C PRO A 572 -37.96 2.53 16.94
N PHE A 573 -37.21 2.64 15.84
CA PHE A 573 -37.27 1.69 14.73
C PHE A 573 -37.05 0.24 15.21
N LEU A 574 -37.89 -0.69 14.75
CA LEU A 574 -37.90 -2.12 15.14
C LEU A 574 -38.21 -2.41 16.62
N THR A 575 -38.88 -1.50 17.32
CA THR A 575 -39.44 -1.83 18.64
C THR A 575 -40.67 -2.72 18.47
N SER A 576 -40.70 -3.89 19.11
CA SER A 576 -41.86 -4.77 19.01
C SER A 576 -42.98 -4.42 19.98
N ALA A 577 -44.21 -4.70 19.55
CA ALA A 577 -45.39 -4.72 20.39
C ALA A 577 -45.79 -6.18 20.62
N PHE A 578 -46.21 -6.51 21.84
CA PHE A 578 -46.66 -7.85 22.21
C PHE A 578 -47.84 -7.77 23.19
N GLY A 579 -48.62 -8.84 23.26
CA GLY A 579 -49.72 -8.98 24.20
C GLY A 579 -50.38 -10.36 24.15
N HIS A 580 -51.45 -10.52 24.93
CA HIS A 580 -52.19 -11.78 25.05
C HIS A 580 -53.64 -11.57 24.60
N ILE A 581 -54.14 -12.48 23.76
CA ILE A 581 -55.54 -12.51 23.32
C ILE A 581 -56.16 -13.83 23.78
N SER A 582 -57.23 -13.76 24.57
CA SER A 582 -58.00 -14.94 24.97
C SER A 582 -59.01 -15.33 23.89
N LEU A 583 -58.79 -16.46 23.22
CA LEU A 583 -59.73 -17.01 22.25
C LEU A 583 -60.65 -18.07 22.90
N PRO A 584 -61.96 -18.09 22.60
CA PRO A 584 -62.93 -18.95 23.30
C PRO A 584 -62.66 -20.47 23.23
N VAL A 585 -61.93 -20.92 22.21
CA VAL A 585 -61.67 -22.35 21.94
C VAL A 585 -60.19 -22.72 22.15
N LEU A 586 -59.27 -21.77 21.97
CA LEU A 586 -57.82 -22.01 21.94
C LEU A 586 -57.09 -21.53 23.21
N GLY A 587 -57.80 -20.86 24.14
CA GLY A 587 -57.22 -20.30 25.36
C GLY A 587 -56.49 -18.97 25.11
N GLU A 588 -55.58 -18.61 26.02
CA GLU A 588 -54.73 -17.42 25.88
C GLU A 588 -53.66 -17.64 24.81
N MET A 589 -53.64 -16.79 23.80
CA MET A 589 -52.67 -16.80 22.71
C MET A 589 -51.81 -15.53 22.78
N GLU A 590 -50.50 -15.72 22.83
CA GLU A 590 -49.53 -14.64 22.71
C GLU A 590 -49.45 -14.17 21.25
N TRP A 591 -49.51 -12.86 21.05
CA TRP A 591 -49.20 -12.22 19.77
C TRP A 591 -48.04 -11.25 19.94
N ALA A 592 -47.17 -11.19 18.94
CA ALA A 592 -46.07 -10.25 18.88
C ALA A 592 -45.90 -9.75 17.45
N SER A 593 -45.67 -8.44 17.28
CA SER A 593 -45.33 -7.86 15.98
C SER A 593 -44.05 -8.45 15.39
N VAL A 594 -43.18 -9.00 16.25
CA VAL A 594 -42.02 -9.84 15.91
C VAL A 594 -42.36 -10.90 14.87
N LEU A 595 -43.54 -11.51 14.94
CA LEU A 595 -43.91 -12.59 14.02
C LEU A 595 -43.94 -12.12 12.55
N VAL A 596 -44.29 -10.84 12.31
CA VAL A 596 -44.28 -10.25 10.96
C VAL A 596 -42.85 -10.01 10.48
N PHE A 597 -41.97 -9.58 11.39
CA PHE A 597 -40.54 -9.45 11.10
C PHE A 597 -39.90 -10.81 10.79
N ASP A 598 -40.17 -11.82 11.63
CA ASP A 598 -39.73 -13.20 11.44
C ASP A 598 -40.30 -13.80 10.14
N LEU A 599 -41.54 -13.47 9.77
CA LEU A 599 -42.09 -13.86 8.47
C LEU A 599 -41.29 -13.21 7.33
N GLY A 600 -40.90 -11.95 7.47
CA GLY A 600 -40.01 -11.27 6.55
C GLY A 600 -38.69 -12.02 6.37
N VAL A 601 -38.03 -12.37 7.47
CA VAL A 601 -36.81 -13.19 7.50
C VAL A 601 -37.01 -14.52 6.78
N TYR A 602 -38.07 -15.24 7.13
CA TYR A 602 -38.43 -16.53 6.53
C TYR A 602 -38.54 -16.44 5.00
N LEU A 603 -39.27 -15.43 4.49
CA LEU A 603 -39.48 -15.26 3.04
C LEU A 603 -38.17 -14.94 2.31
N VAL A 604 -37.30 -14.11 2.90
CA VAL A 604 -35.98 -13.81 2.33
C VAL A 604 -35.12 -15.06 2.27
N VAL A 605 -35.03 -15.83 3.35
CA VAL A 605 -34.20 -17.04 3.41
C VAL A 605 -34.65 -18.07 2.38
N VAL A 606 -35.95 -18.34 2.29
CA VAL A 606 -36.52 -19.25 1.29
C VAL A 606 -36.25 -18.73 -0.12
N GLY A 607 -36.54 -17.45 -0.39
CA GLY A 607 -36.39 -16.85 -1.71
C GLY A 607 -34.95 -16.83 -2.20
N ALA A 608 -34.01 -16.45 -1.32
CA ALA A 608 -32.58 -16.39 -1.61
C ALA A 608 -32.00 -17.78 -1.90
N THR A 609 -32.29 -18.76 -1.04
CA THR A 609 -31.77 -20.12 -1.18
C THR A 609 -32.28 -20.78 -2.46
N LEU A 610 -33.58 -20.64 -2.75
CA LEU A 610 -34.15 -21.15 -3.99
C LEU A 610 -33.61 -20.44 -5.23
N LEU A 611 -33.39 -19.12 -5.17
CA LEU A 611 -32.79 -18.39 -6.29
C LEU A 611 -31.42 -18.96 -6.64
N ILE A 612 -30.57 -19.16 -5.63
CA ILE A 612 -29.22 -19.71 -5.79
C ILE A 612 -29.29 -21.11 -6.39
N LEU A 613 -30.10 -22.00 -5.80
CA LEU A 613 -30.26 -23.37 -6.27
C LEU A 613 -30.72 -23.45 -7.73
N ILE A 614 -31.79 -22.72 -8.06
CA ILE A 614 -32.38 -22.71 -9.41
C ILE A 614 -31.34 -22.27 -10.43
N ASN A 615 -30.64 -21.17 -10.19
CA ASN A 615 -29.68 -20.64 -11.17
C ASN A 615 -28.44 -21.51 -11.32
N MET A 616 -27.95 -22.11 -10.22
CA MET A 616 -26.86 -23.07 -10.31
C MET A 616 -27.24 -24.32 -11.09
N GLY A 617 -28.48 -24.80 -10.96
CA GLY A 617 -28.95 -25.98 -11.69
C GLY A 617 -29.25 -25.71 -13.16
N LEU A 618 -29.48 -24.45 -13.54
CA LEU A 618 -29.70 -24.01 -14.93
C LEU A 618 -28.39 -23.72 -15.70
N LEU A 619 -27.22 -23.88 -15.08
CA LEU A 619 -25.91 -23.62 -15.71
C LEU A 619 -25.58 -24.52 -16.91
N HIS A 620 -26.36 -25.58 -17.14
CA HIS A 620 -26.19 -26.50 -18.26
C HIS A 620 -27.45 -26.63 -19.12
N HIS A 621 -27.33 -26.34 -20.41
CA HIS A 621 -28.46 -26.39 -21.36
C HIS A 621 -28.80 -27.80 -21.90
N GLY A 622 -27.93 -28.80 -21.74
CA GLY A 622 -28.11 -30.14 -22.33
C GLY A 622 -29.00 -31.09 -21.51
N SER A 623 -29.33 -30.74 -20.27
CA SER A 623 -30.38 -31.41 -19.46
C SER A 623 -31.80 -30.91 -19.77
N HIS A 624 -31.96 -30.06 -20.79
CA HIS A 624 -33.16 -29.29 -21.02
C HIS A 624 -33.67 -29.46 -22.45
N GLY A 625 -34.94 -29.83 -22.59
CA GLY A 625 -35.61 -29.82 -23.89
C GLY A 625 -35.65 -28.39 -24.47
N PRO A 626 -35.82 -28.26 -25.80
CA PRO A 626 -35.69 -26.98 -26.51
C PRO A 626 -36.61 -25.84 -26.04
N ASP A 627 -37.69 -26.13 -25.31
CA ASP A 627 -38.70 -25.14 -24.88
C ASP A 627 -38.28 -24.25 -23.70
N THR A 628 -37.36 -24.68 -22.84
CA THR A 628 -36.96 -23.89 -21.65
C THR A 628 -36.03 -22.73 -21.98
N ALA A 629 -35.19 -22.85 -23.01
CA ALA A 629 -34.30 -21.76 -23.46
C ALA A 629 -35.09 -20.56 -24.03
N LEU A 630 -36.21 -20.83 -24.70
CA LEU A 630 -37.09 -19.80 -25.25
C LEU A 630 -37.92 -19.07 -24.18
N GLN A 631 -38.21 -19.71 -23.04
CA GLN A 631 -38.93 -19.07 -21.93
C GLN A 631 -38.03 -18.19 -21.06
N GLY A 632 -36.75 -18.53 -20.88
CA GLY A 632 -35.78 -17.68 -20.20
C GLY A 632 -35.51 -16.38 -20.97
N ALA A 633 -35.31 -16.48 -22.29
CA ALA A 633 -35.10 -15.33 -23.16
C ALA A 633 -36.34 -14.43 -23.31
N ARG A 634 -37.56 -15.00 -23.27
CA ARG A 634 -38.81 -14.24 -23.37
C ARG A 634 -39.28 -13.59 -22.06
N LYS A 635 -38.69 -13.92 -20.91
CA LYS A 635 -39.01 -13.30 -19.61
C LYS A 635 -37.96 -12.29 -19.14
N ALA A 636 -36.80 -12.25 -19.80
CA ALA A 636 -35.75 -11.25 -19.58
C ALA A 636 -35.90 -9.99 -20.47
N ALA A 637 -36.78 -10.06 -21.48
CA ALA A 637 -37.33 -8.91 -22.20
C ALA A 637 -38.71 -8.59 -21.63
#